data_AF-A0A7J6LQ66-F1
#
_entry.id   AF-A0A7J6LQ66-F1
#
_cell.length_a   1.000
_cell.length_b   1.000
_cell.length_c   1.000
_cell.angle_alpha   90.00
_cell.angle_beta   90.00
_cell.angle_gamma   90.00
#
_symmetry.space_group_name_H-M   'P 1'
#
loop_
_entity.id
_entity.type
_entity.pdbx_description
1 polymer ?
#
loop_
_entity_poly.entity_id
_entity_poly.type
_entity_poly.pdbx_seq_one_letter_code
_entity_poly.pdbx_strand_id
1 'polypeptide(L)'
;MSPSPTPSAEEEDPNLPEEVLSTLQELDDSYTKIQHELERELRAVEKAYEKKLNPMLKARKEVLDTPAEEEEGKTLARGFWRKVLQNCDEFEDDVEEWDVPVLEYLIDITAEDILPPDCDEWTAPRGFSLSFTFANNPYFTNSKLTKYYHYSEGKEYLRQTEIVDIDSDEIDWKPDMDVTVEVVQKKRTQARTVTRERPSFFKYFTSLGPRHPLPEWLGSLEDDSFDDDDDDDDVDKLHMVMMDDWERAEMLKDNIIPHAVRLSPKTRVGFVLRQIMEKVDEVPREQIQQLLANTAWAAAKLEAARMSSDEIDRTELNEKIYRFIEQMGSRHLSTVLWSIASSQNWPTNADTFSRITRSLVAVPRPLHHQELANTLWALARAPEEFRRECRETSITLMTKYSARADPKFRFSDQHSANILWSIAKLGVRPQQAEGVINICISSIQDTIKEYRPHSLSLCAWSLATLGVHSEVVASILEEASARQLQNFENQQVAHLVWAGGTLLSEWTLDGLPERLAATVDKAKPQNVANVLWGIARSGPPLNSKLVRYTQTHLETSARPYLPVDLSSLLWALGTMTNKGDVPDSLDDLVLSIYRKVKAQMTSDWTARHIGSAAWGIATLATNGVGRGEALPLLEDMILLANKAGVDTFSDQEAAGMFMWALAKVEIRPIERVRAILYDFAEHFKSKADASRSNTLSLAAWSVSALRFKDDELLRVAVEKMKSDPAANYADFTAVIHAAAITQSELMPPLLVDELWRTCGVISAPDTQLAICGWSLTAMDLGRGIYSDKINTVSDRLSAIDLNTLNQSARKLARTVLSASNRVINLPRERLDIRSSQAHQSWVGAMRKYGIHGVQSEFEVLPGVFVDIALPADKVAIEVQGETHYLIELSTGQRLDTTGNTKLKRHMVEMKGWTLVEVPAMKYMPTKRDVEKFLKPFLM
;
A
#
# COMPACT_ATOMS: atom_id res chain seq x y z
N MET A 1 27.78 -0.58 79.61
CA MET A 1 27.17 -1.62 80.45
C MET A 1 26.11 -0.95 81.30
N SER A 2 24.93 -0.77 80.71
CA SER A 2 23.70 -0.44 81.43
C SER A 2 23.01 -1.77 81.73
N PRO A 3 22.50 -2.00 82.95
CA PRO A 3 21.87 -3.27 83.31
C PRO A 3 20.47 -3.35 82.71
N SER A 4 20.12 -4.55 82.25
CA SER A 4 18.77 -4.94 81.83
C SER A 4 17.76 -4.72 82.97
N PRO A 5 16.53 -4.26 82.67
CA PRO A 5 15.46 -4.24 83.66
C PRO A 5 14.86 -5.64 83.83
N THR A 6 14.77 -6.08 85.08
CA THR A 6 13.99 -7.25 85.51
C THR A 6 12.47 -7.00 85.37
N PRO A 7 11.67 -8.07 85.18
CA PRO A 7 10.25 -8.00 84.83
C PRO A 7 9.35 -7.82 86.08
N SER A 8 8.06 -7.63 85.83
CA SER A 8 6.90 -7.62 86.74
C SER A 8 6.35 -6.25 87.15
N ALA A 9 5.38 -5.76 86.39
CA ALA A 9 4.20 -5.11 86.94
C ALA A 9 3.00 -5.88 86.39
N GLU A 10 2.45 -6.79 87.18
CA GLU A 10 1.07 -7.24 87.01
C GLU A 10 0.22 -5.97 87.11
N GLU A 11 -0.42 -5.58 86.00
CA GLU A 11 -1.37 -4.46 86.00
C GLU A 11 -2.57 -4.87 86.87
N GLU A 12 -2.67 -4.26 88.05
CA GLU A 12 -3.85 -4.39 88.91
C GLU A 12 -5.09 -3.88 88.14
N ASP A 13 -6.01 -4.80 87.87
CA ASP A 13 -7.35 -4.55 87.32
C ASP A 13 -8.01 -3.38 88.08
N PRO A 14 -8.54 -2.33 87.42
CA PRO A 14 -9.20 -1.24 88.11
C PRO A 14 -10.27 -1.80 89.06
N ASN A 15 -10.06 -1.61 90.37
CA ASN A 15 -10.91 -2.13 91.44
C ASN A 15 -12.24 -1.37 91.49
N LEU A 16 -13.06 -1.54 90.45
CA LEU A 16 -14.41 -1.04 90.34
C LEU A 16 -15.31 -1.79 91.33
N PRO A 17 -16.21 -1.10 92.05
CA PRO A 17 -17.18 -1.78 92.91
C PRO A 17 -17.99 -2.80 92.10
N GLU A 18 -18.24 -3.98 92.68
CA GLU A 18 -18.92 -5.11 92.03
C GLU A 18 -20.30 -4.72 91.44
N GLU A 19 -21.01 -3.78 92.09
CA GLU A 19 -22.27 -3.20 91.58
C GLU A 19 -22.09 -2.38 90.29
N VAL A 20 -20.97 -1.65 90.16
CA VAL A 20 -20.65 -0.85 88.96
C VAL A 20 -20.24 -1.75 87.82
N LEU A 21 -19.42 -2.78 88.08
CA LEU A 21 -19.07 -3.81 87.10
C LEU A 21 -20.31 -4.54 86.57
N SER A 22 -21.22 -4.94 87.47
CA SER A 22 -22.49 -5.57 87.08
C SER A 22 -23.33 -4.65 86.17
N THR A 23 -23.40 -3.35 86.49
CA THR A 23 -24.15 -2.38 85.68
C THR A 23 -23.52 -2.17 84.29
N LEU A 24 -22.19 -2.12 84.22
CA LEU A 24 -21.47 -1.99 82.94
C LEU A 24 -21.58 -3.27 82.09
N GLN A 25 -21.56 -4.44 82.72
CA GLN A 25 -21.79 -5.71 82.04
C GLN A 25 -23.20 -5.78 81.43
N GLU A 26 -24.24 -5.36 82.17
CA GLU A 26 -25.61 -5.30 81.63
C GLU A 26 -25.75 -4.35 80.42
N LEU A 27 -24.99 -3.25 80.41
CA LEU A 27 -24.95 -2.32 79.28
C LEU A 27 -24.21 -2.91 78.07
N ASP A 28 -23.11 -3.62 78.30
CA ASP A 28 -22.34 -4.32 77.26
C ASP A 28 -23.14 -5.48 76.66
N ASP A 29 -23.84 -6.25 77.49
CA ASP A 29 -24.76 -7.31 77.06
C ASP A 29 -25.91 -6.72 76.22
N SER A 30 -26.42 -5.55 76.60
CA SER A 30 -27.46 -4.83 75.86
C SER A 30 -26.95 -4.31 74.50
N TYR A 31 -25.72 -3.80 74.46
CA TYR A 31 -25.05 -3.38 73.22
C TYR A 31 -24.85 -4.56 72.27
N THR A 32 -24.29 -5.65 72.79
CA THR A 32 -24.04 -6.90 72.06
C THR A 32 -25.34 -7.48 71.49
N LYS A 33 -26.44 -7.42 72.25
CA LYS A 33 -27.77 -7.85 71.76
C LYS A 33 -28.27 -7.03 70.57
N ILE A 34 -28.15 -5.69 70.61
CA ILE A 34 -28.55 -4.83 69.48
C ILE A 34 -27.68 -5.10 68.25
N GLN A 35 -26.39 -5.34 68.47
CA GLN A 35 -25.47 -5.69 67.40
C GLN A 35 -25.85 -7.02 66.72
N HIS A 36 -26.18 -8.05 67.49
CA HIS A 36 -26.69 -9.32 66.95
C HIS A 36 -27.98 -9.14 66.13
N GLU A 37 -28.87 -8.25 66.56
CA GLU A 37 -30.08 -7.91 65.79
C GLU A 37 -29.73 -7.24 64.45
N LEU A 38 -28.80 -6.28 64.43
CA LEU A 38 -28.32 -5.62 63.20
C LEU A 38 -27.68 -6.63 62.24
N GLU A 39 -26.81 -7.51 62.74
CA GLU A 39 -26.14 -8.52 61.92
C GLU A 39 -27.14 -9.49 61.30
N ARG A 40 -28.15 -9.91 62.07
CA ARG A 40 -29.24 -10.74 61.54
C ARG A 40 -30.01 -10.05 60.43
N GLU A 41 -30.29 -8.76 60.58
CA GLU A 41 -30.98 -7.98 59.55
C GLU A 41 -30.10 -7.77 58.30
N LEU A 42 -28.82 -7.42 58.47
CA LEU A 42 -27.86 -7.27 57.37
C LEU A 42 -27.73 -8.57 56.56
N ARG A 43 -27.53 -9.71 57.22
CA ARG A 43 -27.43 -11.02 56.56
C ARG A 43 -28.72 -11.39 55.82
N ALA A 44 -29.88 -11.12 56.42
CA ALA A 44 -31.17 -11.36 55.77
C ALA A 44 -31.33 -10.49 54.50
N VAL A 45 -30.84 -9.25 54.54
CA VAL A 45 -30.83 -8.34 53.39
C VAL A 45 -29.83 -8.82 52.33
N GLU A 46 -28.59 -9.13 52.69
CA GLU A 46 -27.55 -9.63 51.80
C GLU A 46 -28.02 -10.88 51.04
N LYS A 47 -28.52 -11.90 51.76
CA LYS A 47 -29.09 -13.12 51.18
C LYS A 47 -30.28 -12.85 50.26
N ALA A 48 -31.08 -11.82 50.57
CA ALA A 48 -32.20 -11.42 49.71
C ALA A 48 -31.73 -10.72 48.41
N TYR A 49 -30.64 -9.98 48.44
CA TYR A 49 -30.05 -9.32 47.27
C TYR A 49 -29.18 -10.27 46.45
N GLU A 50 -28.46 -11.19 47.08
CA GLU A 50 -27.71 -12.25 46.41
C GLU A 50 -28.62 -13.11 45.52
N LYS A 51 -29.81 -13.47 46.02
CA LYS A 51 -30.86 -14.13 45.22
C LYS A 51 -31.29 -13.33 43.97
N LYS A 52 -31.19 -12.00 44.01
CA LYS A 52 -31.48 -11.11 42.86
C LYS A 52 -30.28 -10.98 41.91
N LEU A 53 -29.06 -11.10 42.43
CA LEU A 53 -27.82 -10.97 41.66
C LEU A 53 -27.42 -12.28 40.96
N ASN A 54 -27.66 -13.44 41.59
CA ASN A 54 -27.33 -14.77 41.04
C ASN A 54 -27.86 -15.02 39.61
N PRO A 55 -29.09 -14.58 39.22
CA PRO A 55 -29.53 -14.64 37.83
C PRO A 55 -28.62 -13.91 36.83
N MET A 56 -27.99 -12.80 37.24
CA MET A 56 -27.08 -12.04 36.38
C MET A 56 -25.75 -12.77 36.16
N LEU A 57 -25.21 -13.39 37.22
CA LEU A 57 -24.00 -14.23 37.11
C LEU A 57 -24.27 -15.47 36.24
N LYS A 58 -25.44 -16.08 36.37
CA LYS A 58 -25.88 -17.18 35.52
C LYS A 58 -26.02 -16.76 34.05
N ALA A 59 -26.64 -15.61 33.78
CA ALA A 59 -26.76 -15.08 32.42
C ALA A 59 -25.40 -14.79 31.79
N ARG A 60 -24.43 -14.27 32.57
CA ARG A 60 -23.04 -14.09 32.09
C ARG A 60 -22.42 -15.42 31.69
N LYS A 61 -22.56 -16.45 32.53
CA LYS A 61 -22.06 -17.79 32.24
C LYS A 61 -22.66 -18.36 30.95
N GLU A 62 -23.98 -18.24 30.77
CA GLU A 62 -24.67 -18.67 29.55
C GLU A 62 -24.12 -17.98 28.28
N VAL A 63 -23.75 -16.69 28.37
CA VAL A 63 -23.07 -15.99 27.27
C VAL A 63 -21.68 -16.56 27.02
N LEU A 64 -20.88 -16.77 28.07
CA LEU A 64 -19.52 -17.31 27.95
C LEU A 64 -19.48 -18.76 27.44
N ASP A 65 -20.53 -19.54 27.66
CA ASP A 65 -20.67 -20.91 27.16
C ASP A 65 -20.99 -21.00 25.65
N THR A 66 -21.26 -19.87 24.99
CA THR A 66 -21.53 -19.83 23.54
C THR A 66 -20.29 -20.29 22.74
N PRO A 67 -20.43 -21.05 21.64
CA PRO A 67 -19.32 -21.43 20.78
C PRO A 67 -18.64 -20.21 20.14
N ALA A 68 -17.31 -20.21 20.06
CA ALA A 68 -16.54 -19.16 19.37
C ALA A 68 -16.55 -19.39 17.85
N GLU A 69 -16.83 -18.34 17.06
CA GLU A 69 -16.97 -18.43 15.58
C GLU A 69 -15.66 -18.80 14.86
N GLU A 70 -14.50 -18.57 15.48
CA GLU A 70 -13.19 -18.62 14.83
C GLU A 70 -12.45 -19.96 14.99
N GLU A 71 -12.88 -20.86 15.90
CA GLU A 71 -12.22 -22.16 16.12
C GLU A 71 -13.21 -23.26 16.60
N GLU A 72 -13.23 -24.39 15.88
CA GLU A 72 -14.10 -25.53 16.16
C GLU A 72 -13.79 -26.16 17.54
N GLY A 73 -14.79 -26.23 18.43
CA GLY A 73 -14.68 -26.87 19.74
C GLY A 73 -14.27 -25.99 20.93
N LYS A 74 -14.25 -24.65 20.78
CA LYS A 74 -13.99 -23.70 21.88
C LYS A 74 -15.22 -22.83 22.21
N THR A 75 -15.42 -22.51 23.49
CA THR A 75 -16.43 -21.54 23.95
C THR A 75 -15.83 -20.14 24.10
N LEU A 76 -16.67 -19.10 24.24
CA LEU A 76 -16.24 -17.73 24.53
C LEU A 76 -15.53 -17.59 25.89
N ALA A 77 -15.68 -18.55 26.79
CA ALA A 77 -14.98 -18.63 28.08
C ALA A 77 -13.48 -18.92 27.95
N ARG A 78 -13.03 -19.51 26.82
CA ARG A 78 -11.63 -19.90 26.61
C ARG A 78 -10.69 -18.70 26.76
N GLY A 79 -9.80 -18.76 27.74
CA GLY A 79 -8.86 -17.69 28.06
C GLY A 79 -9.52 -16.38 28.53
N PHE A 80 -10.80 -16.39 28.92
CA PHE A 80 -11.47 -15.25 29.55
C PHE A 80 -10.93 -15.05 30.98
N TRP A 81 -11.04 -16.06 31.83
CA TRP A 81 -10.62 -15.99 33.24
C TRP A 81 -9.12 -15.84 33.42
N ARG A 82 -8.30 -16.43 32.53
CA ARG A 82 -6.87 -16.11 32.45
C ARG A 82 -6.63 -14.61 32.36
N LYS A 83 -7.32 -13.94 31.43
CA LYS A 83 -7.15 -12.49 31.23
C LYS A 83 -7.68 -11.70 32.43
N VAL A 84 -8.72 -12.18 33.11
CA VAL A 84 -9.20 -11.58 34.35
C VAL A 84 -8.12 -11.64 35.44
N LEU A 85 -7.54 -12.83 35.67
CA LEU A 85 -6.48 -13.04 36.67
C LEU A 85 -5.21 -12.23 36.36
N GLN A 86 -4.81 -12.14 35.09
CA GLN A 86 -3.68 -11.30 34.63
C GLN A 86 -3.94 -9.78 34.72
N ASN A 87 -5.14 -9.35 35.09
CA ASN A 87 -5.52 -7.93 35.13
C ASN A 87 -6.12 -7.51 36.49
N CYS A 88 -6.12 -8.38 37.49
CA CYS A 88 -6.46 -8.03 38.86
C CYS A 88 -5.19 -7.94 39.70
N ASP A 89 -5.09 -6.90 40.51
CA ASP A 89 -3.89 -6.55 41.27
C ASP A 89 -3.52 -7.68 42.26
N GLU A 90 -4.49 -8.50 42.68
CA GLU A 90 -4.34 -9.61 43.63
C GLU A 90 -3.73 -10.90 43.03
N PHE A 91 -3.67 -11.02 41.70
CA PHE A 91 -3.16 -12.23 41.02
C PHE A 91 -2.24 -11.94 39.82
N GLU A 92 -2.00 -10.66 39.47
CA GLU A 92 -1.19 -10.28 38.30
C GLU A 92 0.24 -10.85 38.40
N ASP A 93 0.85 -10.75 39.59
CA ASP A 93 2.23 -11.18 39.84
C ASP A 93 2.38 -12.70 40.02
N ASP A 94 1.29 -13.45 40.21
CA ASP A 94 1.34 -14.92 40.35
C ASP A 94 1.21 -15.67 39.02
N VAL A 95 0.67 -15.02 37.98
CA VAL A 95 0.44 -15.67 36.69
C VAL A 95 1.69 -15.60 35.82
N GLU A 96 2.46 -16.68 35.84
CA GLU A 96 3.72 -16.79 35.10
C GLU A 96 3.53 -17.24 33.65
N GLU A 97 4.58 -17.10 32.82
CA GLU A 97 4.55 -17.46 31.39
C GLU A 97 4.14 -18.93 31.13
N TRP A 98 4.49 -19.83 32.05
CA TRP A 98 4.15 -21.26 31.97
C TRP A 98 2.74 -21.59 32.45
N ASP A 99 2.09 -20.71 33.22
CA ASP A 99 0.70 -20.90 33.68
C ASP A 99 -0.30 -20.54 32.59
N VAL A 100 0.06 -19.59 31.71
CA VAL A 100 -0.78 -19.07 30.62
C VAL A 100 -1.40 -20.18 29.76
N PRO A 101 -0.66 -21.19 29.28
CA PRO A 101 -1.24 -22.28 28.48
C PRO A 101 -2.23 -23.17 29.25
N VAL A 102 -2.10 -23.29 30.57
CA VAL A 102 -2.99 -24.08 31.43
C VAL A 102 -4.26 -23.29 31.73
N LEU A 103 -4.11 -22.02 32.12
CA LEU A 103 -5.22 -21.10 32.41
C LEU A 103 -6.09 -20.78 31.18
N GLU A 104 -5.60 -21.03 29.97
CA GLU A 104 -6.42 -20.96 28.75
C GLU A 104 -7.62 -21.92 28.77
N TYR A 105 -7.55 -22.98 29.60
CA TYR A 105 -8.63 -23.96 29.81
C TYR A 105 -9.53 -23.63 31.00
N LEU A 106 -9.25 -22.59 31.79
CA LEU A 106 -10.11 -22.16 32.88
C LEU A 106 -11.35 -21.47 32.31
N ILE A 107 -12.51 -22.10 32.49
CA ILE A 107 -13.78 -21.67 31.90
C ILE A 107 -14.74 -21.02 32.90
N ASP A 108 -14.60 -21.30 34.19
CA ASP A 108 -15.46 -20.71 35.22
C ASP A 108 -14.76 -20.60 36.57
N ILE A 109 -15.10 -19.55 37.33
CA ILE A 109 -14.74 -19.38 38.74
C ILE A 109 -16.01 -19.03 39.51
N THR A 110 -16.37 -19.84 40.50
CA THR A 110 -17.56 -19.64 41.33
C THR A 110 -17.23 -19.65 42.81
N ALA A 111 -18.00 -18.88 43.60
CA ALA A 111 -17.93 -18.89 45.05
C ALA A 111 -19.25 -19.43 45.62
N GLU A 112 -19.18 -20.30 46.61
CA GLU A 112 -20.35 -20.87 47.28
C GLU A 112 -20.14 -20.92 48.80
N ASP A 113 -21.10 -20.42 49.58
CA ASP A 113 -21.07 -20.55 51.03
C ASP A 113 -21.23 -22.02 51.45
N ILE A 114 -20.38 -22.45 52.38
CA ILE A 114 -20.42 -23.79 52.95
C ILE A 114 -21.35 -23.77 54.16
N LEU A 115 -22.49 -24.44 54.05
CA LEU A 115 -23.40 -24.68 55.16
C LEU A 115 -23.31 -26.16 55.56
N PRO A 116 -22.87 -26.49 56.79
CA PRO A 116 -22.96 -27.85 57.27
C PRO A 116 -24.43 -28.34 57.26
N PRO A 117 -24.73 -29.52 56.69
CA PRO A 117 -26.07 -30.08 56.78
C PRO A 117 -26.40 -30.38 58.27
N ASP A 118 -27.60 -29.97 58.70
CA ASP A 118 -28.18 -30.19 60.03
C ASP A 118 -27.66 -29.36 61.22
N CYS A 119 -27.00 -28.21 60.97
CA CYS A 119 -26.61 -27.27 62.03
C CYS A 119 -27.55 -26.06 62.12
N ASP A 120 -27.78 -25.53 63.33
CA ASP A 120 -28.50 -24.27 63.50
C ASP A 120 -27.71 -23.14 62.81
N GLU A 121 -28.39 -22.28 62.05
CA GLU A 121 -27.80 -21.22 61.18
C GLU A 121 -26.89 -20.22 61.95
N TRP A 122 -26.85 -20.35 63.28
CA TRP A 122 -26.15 -19.48 64.25
C TRP A 122 -25.00 -20.15 65.00
N THR A 123 -24.85 -21.48 64.97
CA THR A 123 -23.83 -22.22 65.74
C THR A 123 -22.87 -23.06 64.88
N ALA A 124 -23.07 -23.09 63.56
CA ALA A 124 -22.23 -23.85 62.63
C ALA A 124 -20.88 -23.17 62.37
N PRO A 125 -19.77 -23.92 62.25
CA PRO A 125 -18.52 -23.39 61.71
C PRO A 125 -18.76 -22.84 60.30
N ARG A 126 -18.27 -21.63 60.05
CA ARG A 126 -18.58 -20.86 58.84
C ARG A 126 -17.52 -21.13 57.79
N GLY A 127 -17.91 -21.01 56.53
CA GLY A 127 -16.95 -21.15 55.45
C GLY A 127 -17.54 -20.83 54.09
N PHE A 128 -16.66 -20.65 53.12
CA PHE A 128 -17.04 -20.60 51.71
C PHE A 128 -16.01 -21.37 50.88
N SER A 129 -16.39 -21.72 49.66
CA SER A 129 -15.53 -22.41 48.71
C SER A 129 -15.37 -21.61 47.44
N LEU A 130 -14.17 -21.64 46.87
CA LEU A 130 -13.83 -21.10 45.57
C LEU A 130 -13.55 -22.25 44.60
N SER A 131 -14.27 -22.27 43.50
CA SER A 131 -14.36 -23.39 42.57
C SER A 131 -13.89 -22.96 41.18
N PHE A 132 -12.78 -23.51 40.72
CA PHE A 132 -12.17 -23.24 39.42
C PHE A 132 -12.47 -24.40 38.46
N THR A 133 -13.29 -24.16 37.45
CA THR A 133 -13.73 -25.19 36.50
C THR A 133 -12.92 -25.11 35.21
N PHE A 134 -12.34 -26.24 34.78
CA PHE A 134 -11.52 -26.34 33.59
C PHE A 134 -12.19 -27.17 32.50
N ALA A 135 -12.04 -26.73 31.26
CA ALA A 135 -12.29 -27.59 30.10
C ALA A 135 -11.26 -28.74 30.08
N ASN A 136 -11.57 -29.81 29.34
CA ASN A 136 -10.63 -30.92 29.15
C ASN A 136 -9.29 -30.40 28.61
N ASN A 137 -8.22 -30.61 29.37
CA ASN A 137 -6.92 -29.99 29.14
C ASN A 137 -5.78 -31.02 29.17
N PRO A 138 -4.62 -30.73 28.54
CA PRO A 138 -3.51 -31.67 28.46
C PRO A 138 -2.62 -31.73 29.71
N TYR A 139 -2.87 -30.92 30.74
CA TYR A 139 -1.95 -30.71 31.87
C TYR A 139 -2.28 -31.53 33.11
N PHE A 140 -3.55 -31.61 33.51
CA PHE A 140 -4.00 -32.41 34.66
C PHE A 140 -5.32 -33.14 34.37
N THR A 141 -5.74 -34.04 35.25
CA THR A 141 -7.00 -34.81 35.07
C THR A 141 -8.21 -34.21 35.77
N ASN A 142 -8.02 -33.34 36.76
CA ASN A 142 -9.12 -32.63 37.43
C ASN A 142 -9.94 -31.82 36.42
N SER A 143 -11.26 -31.90 36.52
CA SER A 143 -12.19 -31.01 35.80
C SER A 143 -12.53 -29.75 36.59
N LYS A 144 -12.31 -29.80 37.91
CA LYS A 144 -12.60 -28.74 38.87
C LYS A 144 -11.54 -28.79 39.98
N LEU A 145 -11.01 -27.65 40.37
CA LEU A 145 -10.18 -27.47 41.56
C LEU A 145 -10.93 -26.56 42.54
N THR A 146 -11.09 -27.00 43.78
CA THR A 146 -11.86 -26.30 44.80
C THR A 146 -10.98 -26.02 46.01
N LYS A 147 -11.05 -24.79 46.49
CA LYS A 147 -10.41 -24.35 47.73
C LYS A 147 -11.49 -23.96 48.74
N TYR A 148 -11.39 -24.46 49.96
CA TYR A 148 -12.35 -24.35 51.05
C TYR A 148 -11.75 -23.53 52.17
N TYR A 149 -12.48 -22.52 52.61
CA TYR A 149 -12.07 -21.63 53.69
C TYR A 149 -12.99 -21.87 54.88
N HIS A 150 -12.42 -22.32 55.99
CA HIS A 150 -13.14 -22.55 57.24
C HIS A 150 -12.75 -21.47 58.25
N TYR A 151 -13.74 -20.78 58.79
CA TYR A 151 -13.54 -19.71 59.77
C TYR A 151 -14.59 -19.74 60.89
N SER A 152 -14.23 -19.17 62.03
CA SER A 152 -15.12 -18.93 63.16
C SER A 152 -15.22 -17.44 63.45
N GLU A 153 -16.32 -17.02 64.06
CA GLU A 153 -16.34 -15.73 64.75
C GLU A 153 -15.45 -15.85 65.99
N GLY A 154 -14.49 -14.94 66.15
CA GLY A 154 -13.63 -14.84 67.33
C GLY A 154 -14.43 -14.38 68.56
N LYS A 155 -13.84 -13.53 69.40
CA LYS A 155 -14.56 -13.05 70.60
C LYS A 155 -15.83 -12.27 70.20
N GLU A 156 -16.95 -12.56 70.87
CA GLU A 156 -18.30 -12.04 70.58
C GLU A 156 -18.37 -10.51 70.43
N TYR A 157 -17.46 -9.78 71.09
CA TYR A 157 -17.38 -8.32 71.10
C TYR A 157 -16.37 -7.70 70.10
N LEU A 158 -15.50 -8.49 69.45
CA LEU A 158 -14.42 -7.95 68.59
C LEU A 158 -14.69 -8.03 67.08
N ARG A 159 -15.74 -8.74 66.64
CA ARG A 159 -16.05 -8.98 65.22
C ARG A 159 -14.85 -9.48 64.41
N GLN A 160 -13.96 -10.24 65.05
CA GLN A 160 -12.80 -10.81 64.40
C GLN A 160 -13.22 -12.11 63.71
N THR A 161 -12.87 -12.25 62.43
CA THR A 161 -12.94 -13.53 61.74
C THR A 161 -11.65 -14.28 62.04
N GLU A 162 -11.76 -15.45 62.67
CA GLU A 162 -10.61 -16.32 62.94
C GLU A 162 -10.59 -17.43 61.88
N ILE A 163 -9.52 -17.48 61.08
CA ILE A 163 -9.35 -18.47 60.03
C ILE A 163 -8.90 -19.78 60.69
N VAL A 164 -9.74 -20.82 60.58
CA VAL A 164 -9.54 -22.09 61.29
C VAL A 164 -8.73 -23.07 60.44
N ASP A 165 -9.02 -23.18 59.15
CA ASP A 165 -8.37 -24.10 58.23
C ASP A 165 -8.64 -23.69 56.77
N ILE A 166 -7.70 -23.97 55.87
CA ILE A 166 -7.84 -23.75 54.44
C ILE A 166 -7.50 -25.06 53.72
N ASP A 167 -8.49 -25.73 53.18
CA ASP A 167 -8.33 -26.98 52.43
C ASP A 167 -8.35 -26.72 50.92
N SER A 168 -7.54 -27.41 50.14
CA SER A 168 -7.56 -27.32 48.68
C SER A 168 -7.47 -28.70 48.02
N ASP A 169 -8.10 -28.85 46.86
CA ASP A 169 -7.95 -30.03 46.02
C ASP A 169 -6.49 -30.18 45.55
N GLU A 170 -5.97 -31.41 45.58
CA GLU A 170 -4.68 -31.76 44.99
C GLU A 170 -4.76 -31.77 43.45
N ILE A 171 -3.73 -31.26 42.79
CA ILE A 171 -3.67 -31.20 41.33
C ILE A 171 -3.07 -32.49 40.78
N ASP A 172 -3.86 -33.26 40.06
CA ASP A 172 -3.47 -34.51 39.41
C ASP A 172 -2.71 -34.24 38.09
N TRP A 173 -1.48 -33.75 38.21
CA TRP A 173 -0.63 -33.47 37.04
C TRP A 173 -0.40 -34.72 36.18
N LYS A 174 -0.56 -34.55 34.87
CA LYS A 174 -0.15 -35.56 33.89
C LYS A 174 1.38 -35.62 33.82
N PRO A 175 1.97 -36.75 33.37
CA PRO A 175 3.41 -36.90 33.31
C PRO A 175 4.10 -35.73 32.57
N ASP A 176 5.11 -35.14 33.21
CA ASP A 176 5.92 -34.01 32.70
C ASP A 176 5.14 -32.71 32.40
N MET A 177 3.92 -32.55 32.96
CA MET A 177 3.07 -31.37 32.73
C MET A 177 2.90 -30.49 33.97
N ASP A 178 3.57 -30.81 35.07
CA ASP A 178 3.57 -30.00 36.29
C ASP A 178 4.30 -28.67 36.04
N VAL A 179 3.53 -27.58 36.03
CA VAL A 179 4.06 -26.24 35.77
C VAL A 179 4.63 -25.57 37.02
N THR A 180 4.50 -26.18 38.20
CA THR A 180 5.07 -25.64 39.46
C THR A 180 6.54 -25.99 39.64
N VAL A 181 7.09 -26.83 38.74
CA VAL A 181 8.48 -27.30 38.79
C VAL A 181 9.22 -27.13 37.46
N GLU A 182 10.55 -27.01 37.52
CA GLU A 182 11.47 -27.00 36.40
C GLU A 182 12.43 -28.19 36.50
N VAL A 183 12.61 -28.93 35.39
CA VAL A 183 13.58 -30.04 35.32
C VAL A 183 14.95 -29.53 34.87
N VAL A 184 15.90 -29.45 35.80
CA VAL A 184 17.27 -28.99 35.53
C VAL A 184 18.21 -30.18 35.33
N GLN A 185 18.91 -30.24 34.19
CA GLN A 185 19.96 -31.24 33.95
C GLN A 185 21.32 -30.77 34.49
N LYS A 186 21.81 -31.38 35.58
CA LYS A 186 23.17 -31.16 36.06
C LYS A 186 24.19 -32.00 35.26
N LYS A 187 25.12 -31.35 34.56
CA LYS A 187 26.25 -32.02 33.88
C LYS A 187 27.35 -32.41 34.87
N ARG A 188 27.34 -33.66 35.37
CA ARG A 188 28.55 -34.33 35.88
C ARG A 188 28.39 -35.85 35.77
N THR A 189 29.26 -36.51 34.99
CA THR A 189 29.57 -37.96 34.80
C THR A 189 28.48 -39.06 34.83
N GLN A 190 27.27 -38.81 35.33
CA GLN A 190 26.02 -39.56 35.13
C GLN A 190 24.87 -38.54 35.10
N ALA A 191 24.11 -38.49 34.00
CA ALA A 191 22.99 -37.55 33.87
C ALA A 191 21.88 -37.93 34.87
N ARG A 192 21.76 -37.16 35.96
CA ARG A 192 20.65 -37.23 36.89
C ARG A 192 19.84 -35.94 36.74
N THR A 193 18.59 -36.06 36.31
CA THR A 193 17.61 -34.96 36.30
C THR A 193 17.27 -34.61 37.75
N VAL A 194 17.27 -33.31 38.06
CA VAL A 194 16.84 -32.79 39.37
C VAL A 194 15.71 -31.82 39.09
N THR A 195 14.54 -32.10 39.65
CA THR A 195 13.37 -31.22 39.61
C THR A 195 13.54 -30.15 40.69
N ARG A 196 13.32 -28.88 40.34
CA ARG A 196 13.38 -27.74 41.26
C ARG A 196 12.04 -27.00 41.17
N GLU A 197 11.47 -26.61 42.30
CA GLU A 197 10.28 -25.75 42.30
C GLU A 197 10.55 -24.38 41.66
N ARG A 198 9.51 -23.81 41.07
CA ARG A 198 9.47 -22.43 40.55
C ARG A 198 8.18 -21.72 40.95
N PRO A 199 8.10 -20.37 40.87
CA PRO A 199 6.85 -19.64 41.06
C PRO A 199 5.76 -20.13 40.10
N SER A 200 4.51 -20.13 40.50
CA SER A 200 3.37 -20.49 39.64
C SER A 200 2.08 -20.15 40.35
N PHE A 201 1.09 -19.67 39.59
CA PHE A 201 -0.28 -19.47 40.06
C PHE A 201 -0.86 -20.73 40.72
N PHE A 202 -0.52 -21.92 40.24
CA PHE A 202 -1.09 -23.17 40.75
C PHE A 202 -0.65 -23.52 42.18
N LYS A 203 0.35 -22.83 42.74
CA LYS A 203 0.69 -22.91 44.17
C LYS A 203 -0.42 -22.33 45.06
N TYR A 204 -1.34 -21.52 44.50
CA TYR A 204 -2.54 -21.07 45.20
C TYR A 204 -3.42 -22.25 45.68
N PHE A 205 -3.32 -23.43 45.08
CA PHE A 205 -4.07 -24.63 45.52
C PHE A 205 -3.35 -25.43 46.63
N THR A 206 -2.55 -24.77 47.45
CA THR A 206 -1.92 -25.36 48.64
C THR A 206 -2.86 -25.27 49.84
N SER A 207 -3.08 -26.39 50.53
CA SER A 207 -3.81 -26.40 51.81
C SER A 207 -2.96 -25.80 52.93
N LEU A 208 -3.55 -24.96 53.77
CA LEU A 208 -2.89 -24.19 54.82
C LEU A 208 -3.68 -24.29 56.12
N GLY A 209 -3.03 -24.67 57.21
CA GLY A 209 -3.65 -24.68 58.52
C GLY A 209 -3.01 -25.67 59.48
N PRO A 210 -3.46 -25.70 60.74
CA PRO A 210 -2.84 -26.51 61.80
C PRO A 210 -2.85 -28.02 61.52
N ARG A 211 -3.66 -28.48 60.57
CA ARG A 211 -3.82 -29.90 60.19
C ARG A 211 -2.97 -30.30 58.99
N HIS A 212 -2.33 -29.34 58.31
CA HIS A 212 -1.57 -29.55 57.09
C HIS A 212 -0.07 -29.39 57.35
N PRO A 213 0.79 -30.10 56.59
CA PRO A 213 2.23 -29.88 56.68
C PRO A 213 2.57 -28.45 56.23
N LEU A 214 3.54 -27.80 56.89
CA LEU A 214 4.05 -26.49 56.47
C LEU A 214 4.61 -26.60 55.04
N PRO A 215 4.19 -25.74 54.10
CA PRO A 215 4.69 -25.79 52.72
C PRO A 215 6.21 -25.55 52.66
N GLU A 216 6.93 -26.29 51.80
CA GLU A 216 8.40 -26.18 51.70
C GLU A 216 8.89 -24.76 51.35
N TRP A 217 8.10 -24.00 50.59
CA TRP A 217 8.41 -22.62 50.22
C TRP A 217 8.24 -21.62 51.38
N LEU A 218 7.43 -21.95 52.40
CA LEU A 218 7.19 -21.10 53.58
C LEU A 218 8.47 -20.97 54.43
N GLY A 219 9.25 -22.05 54.54
CA GLY A 219 10.53 -22.06 55.25
C GLY A 219 11.67 -21.32 54.54
N SER A 220 11.45 -20.83 53.31
CA SER A 220 12.44 -20.08 52.52
C SER A 220 12.22 -18.56 52.51
N LEU A 221 11.19 -18.09 53.21
CA LEU A 221 10.97 -16.67 53.48
C LEU A 221 11.97 -16.23 54.58
N GLU A 222 13.22 -15.96 54.19
CA GLU A 222 14.18 -15.28 55.06
C GLU A 222 13.69 -13.83 55.28
N ASP A 223 13.18 -13.54 56.48
CA ASP A 223 12.98 -12.16 56.93
C ASP A 223 14.23 -11.74 57.72
N ASP A 224 14.93 -10.71 57.25
CA ASP A 224 16.16 -10.15 57.85
C ASP A 224 15.90 -9.48 59.23
N SER A 225 14.76 -9.71 59.88
CA SER A 225 14.29 -8.96 61.04
C SER A 225 13.92 -9.74 62.31
N PHE A 226 14.03 -11.08 62.33
CA PHE A 226 13.77 -11.91 63.52
C PHE A 226 15.01 -12.68 63.97
N ASP A 227 15.42 -12.52 65.23
CA ASP A 227 16.56 -13.22 65.85
C ASP A 227 16.21 -14.70 66.09
N ASP A 228 17.18 -15.56 65.83
CA ASP A 228 17.11 -16.94 65.34
C ASP A 228 16.81 -18.06 66.37
N ASP A 229 15.90 -17.90 67.36
CA ASP A 229 15.85 -18.86 68.49
C ASP A 229 14.48 -19.19 69.16
N ASP A 230 13.31 -19.19 68.49
CA ASP A 230 12.07 -19.77 69.08
C ASP A 230 11.17 -20.54 68.07
N ASP A 231 10.71 -21.75 68.45
CA ASP A 231 9.77 -22.61 67.69
C ASP A 231 8.38 -21.96 67.44
N ASP A 232 8.11 -20.77 68.00
CA ASP A 232 6.87 -20.00 67.85
C ASP A 232 6.81 -19.22 66.50
N ASP A 233 7.95 -19.02 65.82
CA ASP A 233 8.04 -18.24 64.57
C ASP A 233 7.31 -18.86 63.36
N ASP A 234 7.23 -20.19 63.30
CA ASP A 234 6.59 -20.90 62.17
C ASP A 234 5.06 -20.84 62.23
N VAL A 235 4.49 -20.77 63.45
CA VAL A 235 3.03 -20.65 63.66
C VAL A 235 2.55 -19.26 63.26
N ASP A 236 3.30 -18.21 63.62
CA ASP A 236 2.98 -16.83 63.24
C ASP A 236 3.13 -16.59 61.73
N LYS A 237 4.16 -17.17 61.10
CA LYS A 237 4.33 -17.17 59.63
C LYS A 237 3.17 -17.88 58.93
N LEU A 238 2.73 -19.03 59.44
CA LEU A 238 1.58 -19.75 58.89
C LEU A 238 0.30 -18.92 59.01
N HIS A 239 0.05 -18.28 60.16
CA HIS A 239 -1.10 -17.39 60.35
C HIS A 239 -1.08 -16.20 59.39
N MET A 240 0.07 -15.57 59.17
CA MET A 240 0.22 -14.47 58.22
C MET A 240 -0.13 -14.91 56.79
N VAL A 241 0.37 -16.07 56.35
CA VAL A 241 0.09 -16.59 55.01
C VAL A 241 -1.36 -17.05 54.85
N MET A 242 -1.97 -17.62 55.89
CA MET A 242 -3.40 -17.94 55.89
C MET A 242 -4.25 -16.67 55.78
N MET A 243 -3.86 -15.59 56.44
CA MET A 243 -4.53 -14.29 56.37
C MET A 243 -4.42 -13.67 54.98
N ASP A 244 -3.22 -13.68 54.36
CA ASP A 244 -3.04 -13.22 52.98
C ASP A 244 -3.91 -14.03 51.99
N ASP A 245 -3.89 -15.36 52.11
CA ASP A 245 -4.70 -16.22 51.24
C ASP A 245 -6.21 -15.96 51.40
N TRP A 246 -6.66 -15.71 52.64
CA TRP A 246 -8.04 -15.33 52.95
C TRP A 246 -8.43 -13.99 52.34
N GLU A 247 -7.60 -12.94 52.50
CA GLU A 247 -7.88 -11.61 51.94
C GLU A 247 -8.01 -11.69 50.41
N ARG A 248 -7.12 -12.46 49.77
CA ARG A 248 -7.18 -12.73 48.33
C ARG A 248 -8.44 -13.49 47.93
N ALA A 249 -8.87 -14.45 48.74
CA ALA A 249 -10.09 -15.23 48.51
C ALA A 249 -11.37 -14.39 48.65
N GLU A 250 -11.41 -13.48 49.63
CA GLU A 250 -12.51 -12.53 49.83
C GLU A 250 -12.59 -11.55 48.66
N MET A 251 -11.46 -11.00 48.22
CA MET A 251 -11.39 -10.17 47.00
C MET A 251 -11.87 -10.93 45.76
N LEU A 252 -11.49 -12.20 45.62
CA LEU A 252 -11.94 -13.03 44.51
C LEU A 252 -13.47 -13.22 44.55
N LYS A 253 -14.02 -13.54 45.72
CA LYS A 253 -15.45 -13.78 45.94
C LYS A 253 -16.30 -12.54 45.72
N ASP A 254 -15.97 -11.42 46.34
CA ASP A 254 -16.86 -10.27 46.45
C ASP A 254 -16.62 -9.21 45.36
N ASN A 255 -15.40 -9.11 44.83
CA ASN A 255 -15.04 -8.06 43.87
C ASN A 255 -14.72 -8.61 42.47
N ILE A 256 -13.86 -9.61 42.36
CA ILE A 256 -13.36 -10.08 41.07
C ILE A 256 -14.41 -10.93 40.35
N ILE A 257 -14.97 -11.98 40.99
CA ILE A 257 -15.98 -12.85 40.37
C ILE A 257 -17.19 -12.05 39.90
N PRO A 258 -17.79 -11.12 40.65
CA PRO A 258 -18.94 -10.35 40.18
C PRO A 258 -18.61 -9.37 39.05
N HIS A 259 -17.38 -8.84 39.02
CA HIS A 259 -16.97 -7.79 38.08
C HIS A 259 -15.98 -8.24 36.99
N ALA A 260 -15.76 -9.54 36.81
CA ALA A 260 -14.79 -10.14 35.88
C ALA A 260 -14.77 -9.49 34.48
N VAL A 261 -15.93 -9.13 33.92
CA VAL A 261 -16.00 -8.48 32.59
C VAL A 261 -15.29 -7.12 32.55
N ARG A 262 -15.29 -6.36 33.64
CA ARG A 262 -14.62 -5.04 33.74
C ARG A 262 -13.10 -5.15 33.73
N LEU A 263 -12.59 -6.29 34.21
CA LEU A 263 -11.16 -6.60 34.26
C LEU A 263 -10.64 -7.16 32.93
N SER A 264 -11.52 -7.40 31.94
CA SER A 264 -11.08 -7.75 30.59
C SER A 264 -10.38 -6.55 29.92
N PRO A 265 -9.28 -6.74 29.18
CA PRO A 265 -8.54 -5.65 28.53
C PRO A 265 -9.41 -4.74 27.64
N LYS A 266 -10.48 -5.31 27.04
CA LYS A 266 -11.38 -4.58 26.14
C LYS A 266 -12.27 -3.57 26.87
N THR A 267 -12.61 -3.84 28.14
CA THR A 267 -13.53 -3.03 28.96
C THR A 267 -12.79 -2.16 29.97
N ARG A 268 -11.63 -2.61 30.49
CA ARG A 268 -10.82 -1.86 31.46
C ARG A 268 -10.37 -0.50 30.91
N VAL A 269 -9.92 -0.46 29.65
CA VAL A 269 -9.46 0.78 29.00
C VAL A 269 -10.62 1.78 28.81
N GLY A 270 -11.79 1.34 28.34
CA GLY A 270 -12.95 2.21 28.16
C GLY A 270 -13.49 2.77 29.47
N PHE A 271 -13.55 1.95 30.51
CA PHE A 271 -13.95 2.36 31.87
C PHE A 271 -12.98 3.39 32.48
N VAL A 272 -11.67 3.14 32.43
CA VAL A 272 -10.65 4.07 32.94
C VAL A 272 -10.72 5.41 32.22
N LEU A 273 -10.87 5.40 30.89
CA LEU A 273 -11.00 6.63 30.11
C LEU A 273 -12.29 7.39 30.43
N ARG A 274 -13.39 6.70 30.77
CA ARG A 274 -14.64 7.34 31.21
C ARG A 274 -14.50 8.01 32.58
N GLN A 275 -13.93 7.33 33.57
CA GLN A 275 -13.67 7.92 34.89
C GLN A 275 -12.74 9.14 34.81
N ILE A 276 -11.73 9.04 33.94
CA ILE A 276 -10.84 10.16 33.60
C ILE A 276 -11.63 11.33 33.02
N MET A 277 -12.53 11.07 32.07
CA MET A 277 -13.36 12.08 31.42
C MET A 277 -14.35 12.73 32.40
N GLU A 278 -14.93 11.99 33.34
CA GLU A 278 -15.83 12.51 34.38
C GLU A 278 -15.12 13.46 35.34
N LYS A 279 -13.88 13.16 35.73
CA LYS A 279 -13.12 13.95 36.72
C LYS A 279 -12.18 15.00 36.12
N VAL A 280 -12.12 15.12 34.80
CA VAL A 280 -11.14 15.97 34.10
C VAL A 280 -11.19 17.45 34.52
N ASP A 281 -12.37 17.96 34.91
CA ASP A 281 -12.53 19.34 35.40
C ASP A 281 -12.01 19.54 36.84
N GLU A 282 -11.76 18.45 37.58
CA GLU A 282 -11.21 18.44 38.95
C GLU A 282 -9.68 18.26 38.97
N VAL A 283 -9.09 17.90 37.83
CA VAL A 283 -7.66 17.61 37.69
C VAL A 283 -6.83 18.90 37.58
N PRO A 284 -5.64 18.98 38.23
CA PRO A 284 -4.74 20.13 38.08
C PRO A 284 -4.41 20.46 36.62
N ARG A 285 -4.31 21.78 36.33
CA ARG A 285 -4.15 22.32 34.96
C ARG A 285 -2.97 21.76 34.17
N GLU A 286 -1.90 21.32 34.84
CA GLU A 286 -0.72 20.75 34.18
C GLU A 286 -0.96 19.31 33.72
N GLN A 287 -1.80 18.57 34.43
CA GLN A 287 -2.12 17.17 34.14
C GLN A 287 -3.22 17.04 33.09
N ILE A 288 -4.14 18.01 33.01
CA ILE A 288 -5.30 17.98 32.10
C ILE A 288 -4.90 17.87 30.63
N GLN A 289 -3.81 18.53 30.22
CA GLN A 289 -3.36 18.55 28.82
C GLN A 289 -2.82 17.19 28.38
N GLN A 290 -2.05 16.55 29.26
CA GLN A 290 -1.53 15.21 29.06
C GLN A 290 -2.65 14.19 29.02
N LEU A 291 -3.63 14.35 29.92
CA LEU A 291 -4.79 13.48 30.01
C LEU A 291 -5.62 13.53 28.73
N LEU A 292 -6.02 14.73 28.28
CA LEU A 292 -6.79 14.90 27.05
C LEU A 292 -6.05 14.36 25.81
N ALA A 293 -4.74 14.59 25.71
CA ALA A 293 -3.94 14.08 24.60
C ALA A 293 -3.84 12.54 24.61
N ASN A 294 -3.62 11.93 25.78
CA ASN A 294 -3.54 10.47 25.93
C ASN A 294 -4.90 9.81 25.67
N THR A 295 -5.98 10.40 26.18
CA THR A 295 -7.35 9.93 25.92
C THR A 295 -7.67 9.99 24.43
N ALA A 296 -7.32 11.09 23.75
CA ALA A 296 -7.50 11.20 22.31
C ALA A 296 -6.68 10.14 21.54
N TRP A 297 -5.42 9.93 21.92
CA TRP A 297 -4.56 8.91 21.33
C TRP A 297 -5.11 7.50 21.52
N ALA A 298 -5.55 7.16 22.74
CA ALA A 298 -6.13 5.87 23.06
C ALA A 298 -7.42 5.63 22.27
N ALA A 299 -8.31 6.64 22.21
CA ALA A 299 -9.54 6.58 21.43
C ALA A 299 -9.30 6.28 19.94
N ALA A 300 -8.30 6.94 19.33
CA ALA A 300 -7.91 6.71 17.95
C ALA A 300 -7.28 5.32 17.72
N LYS A 301 -6.50 4.82 18.68
CA LYS A 301 -5.90 3.48 18.62
C LYS A 301 -6.92 2.36 18.75
N LEU A 302 -7.89 2.49 19.65
CA LEU A 302 -8.98 1.53 19.81
C LEU A 302 -9.81 1.42 18.52
N GLU A 303 -10.11 2.55 17.87
CA GLU A 303 -10.81 2.56 16.59
C GLU A 303 -10.01 1.86 15.48
N ALA A 304 -8.70 2.15 15.38
CA ALA A 304 -7.83 1.49 14.41
C ALA A 304 -7.75 -0.02 14.62
N ALA A 305 -7.85 -0.48 15.88
CA ALA A 305 -7.92 -1.89 16.25
C ALA A 305 -9.32 -2.52 16.04
N ARG A 306 -10.30 -1.75 15.52
CA ARG A 306 -11.71 -2.15 15.36
C ARG A 306 -12.34 -2.60 16.67
N MET A 307 -11.88 -2.06 17.79
CA MET A 307 -12.44 -2.31 19.11
C MET A 307 -13.58 -1.32 19.36
N SER A 308 -14.65 -1.75 20.03
CA SER A 308 -15.73 -0.84 20.45
C SER A 308 -15.13 0.23 21.36
N SER A 309 -15.36 1.48 20.99
CA SER A 309 -15.05 2.67 21.78
C SER A 309 -16.33 3.39 22.18
N ASP A 310 -17.48 2.69 22.19
CA ASP A 310 -18.80 3.28 22.47
C ASP A 310 -18.87 3.90 23.87
N GLU A 311 -17.90 3.56 24.72
CA GLU A 311 -17.71 4.10 26.06
C GLU A 311 -17.04 5.48 26.12
N ILE A 312 -16.41 5.93 25.02
CA ILE A 312 -15.74 7.24 24.92
C ILE A 312 -16.65 8.17 24.12
N ASP A 313 -17.28 9.13 24.80
CA ASP A 313 -17.97 10.22 24.11
C ASP A 313 -16.94 11.14 23.44
N ARG A 314 -16.72 10.91 22.15
CA ARG A 314 -15.78 11.71 21.33
C ARG A 314 -16.25 13.15 21.16
N THR A 315 -17.55 13.42 21.26
CA THR A 315 -18.10 14.78 21.17
C THR A 315 -17.71 15.55 22.41
N GLU A 316 -17.94 14.96 23.59
CA GLU A 316 -17.52 15.53 24.87
C GLU A 316 -16.00 15.72 24.92
N LEU A 317 -15.22 14.72 24.50
CA LEU A 317 -13.76 14.82 24.43
C LEU A 317 -13.32 15.96 23.50
N ASN A 318 -13.94 16.11 22.34
CA ASN A 318 -13.63 17.18 21.41
C ASN A 318 -13.96 18.57 21.98
N GLU A 319 -15.09 18.72 22.68
CA GLU A 319 -15.45 19.97 23.36
C GLU A 319 -14.45 20.33 24.47
N LYS A 320 -14.02 19.35 25.26
CA LYS A 320 -13.04 19.56 26.32
C LYS A 320 -11.67 19.92 25.74
N ILE A 321 -11.20 19.20 24.72
CA ILE A 321 -9.99 19.57 23.96
C ILE A 321 -10.12 21.02 23.49
N TYR A 322 -11.22 21.38 22.85
CA TYR A 322 -11.45 22.72 22.31
C TYR A 322 -11.28 23.84 23.34
N ARG A 323 -11.76 23.63 24.58
CA ARG A 323 -11.62 24.61 25.68
C ARG A 323 -10.16 24.81 26.11
N PHE A 324 -9.31 23.80 25.97
CA PHE A 324 -7.93 23.81 26.49
C PHE A 324 -6.84 23.99 25.43
N ILE A 325 -7.15 24.00 24.12
CA ILE A 325 -6.16 24.12 23.01
C ILE A 325 -5.09 25.19 23.26
N GLU A 326 -5.47 26.42 23.59
CA GLU A 326 -4.54 27.56 23.73
C GLU A 326 -3.58 27.40 24.92
N GLN A 327 -3.91 26.51 25.85
CA GLN A 327 -3.08 26.20 27.02
C GLN A 327 -2.19 24.99 26.76
N MET A 328 -2.50 24.15 25.77
CA MET A 328 -1.80 22.91 25.49
C MET A 328 -0.39 23.14 24.95
N GLY A 329 0.58 22.39 25.47
CA GLY A 329 1.92 22.33 24.92
C GLY A 329 1.97 21.73 23.50
N SER A 330 3.03 22.03 22.75
CA SER A 330 3.22 21.56 21.37
C SER A 330 3.13 20.04 21.23
N ARG A 331 3.69 19.31 22.21
CA ARG A 331 3.60 17.86 22.31
C ARG A 331 2.14 17.39 22.29
N HIS A 332 1.33 17.90 23.21
CA HIS A 332 -0.07 17.51 23.37
C HIS A 332 -0.91 17.90 22.15
N LEU A 333 -0.70 19.11 21.61
CA LEU A 333 -1.34 19.57 20.38
C LEU A 333 -1.03 18.65 19.19
N SER A 334 0.23 18.26 19.03
CA SER A 334 0.65 17.36 17.94
C SER A 334 0.01 15.97 18.06
N THR A 335 -0.11 15.44 19.28
CA THR A 335 -0.75 14.16 19.57
C THR A 335 -2.24 14.23 19.29
N VAL A 336 -2.94 15.27 19.78
CA VAL A 336 -4.37 15.45 19.51
C VAL A 336 -4.64 15.56 18.00
N LEU A 337 -3.86 16.37 17.28
CA LEU A 337 -4.02 16.52 15.83
C LEU A 337 -3.84 15.17 15.11
N TRP A 338 -2.83 14.39 15.52
CA TRP A 338 -2.61 13.05 15.00
C TRP A 338 -3.78 12.10 15.28
N SER A 339 -4.35 12.16 16.49
CA SER A 339 -5.50 11.34 16.88
C SER A 339 -6.74 11.66 16.04
N ILE A 340 -7.03 12.95 15.85
CA ILE A 340 -8.13 13.43 15.00
C ILE A 340 -7.96 12.91 13.56
N ALA A 341 -6.76 13.05 12.97
CA ALA A 341 -6.50 12.64 11.59
C ALA A 341 -6.39 11.11 11.39
N SER A 342 -6.21 10.36 12.47
CA SER A 342 -6.15 8.89 12.45
C SER A 342 -7.53 8.23 12.57
N SER A 343 -8.46 8.92 13.22
CA SER A 343 -9.85 8.47 13.42
C SER A 343 -10.66 8.61 12.13
N GLN A 344 -11.58 7.68 11.85
CA GLN A 344 -12.48 7.77 10.69
C GLN A 344 -13.70 8.63 11.02
N ASN A 345 -14.16 8.58 12.28
CA ASN A 345 -15.40 9.20 12.74
C ASN A 345 -15.18 10.20 13.89
N TRP A 346 -14.11 10.99 13.85
CA TRP A 346 -13.92 12.04 14.86
C TRP A 346 -14.95 13.16 14.64
N PRO A 347 -15.72 13.57 15.67
CA PRO A 347 -16.70 14.65 15.59
C PRO A 347 -15.95 15.98 15.53
N THR A 348 -15.37 16.27 14.37
CA THR A 348 -14.52 17.44 14.18
C THR A 348 -15.38 18.58 13.66
N ASN A 349 -15.50 19.65 14.44
CA ASN A 349 -15.84 20.95 13.88
C ASN A 349 -14.59 21.53 13.21
N ALA A 350 -14.73 22.09 12.00
CA ALA A 350 -13.64 22.72 11.24
C ALA A 350 -12.78 23.69 12.08
N ASP A 351 -13.38 24.29 13.12
CA ASP A 351 -12.72 25.23 14.03
C ASP A 351 -11.72 24.55 14.99
N THR A 352 -11.96 23.35 15.53
CA THR A 352 -10.99 22.65 16.41
C THR A 352 -9.69 22.37 15.67
N PHE A 353 -9.80 21.79 14.47
CA PHE A 353 -8.65 21.49 13.63
C PHE A 353 -7.85 22.77 13.33
N SER A 354 -8.53 23.81 12.84
CA SER A 354 -7.90 25.09 12.47
C SER A 354 -7.29 25.84 13.68
N ARG A 355 -7.80 25.64 14.89
CA ARG A 355 -7.23 26.23 16.11
C ARG A 355 -5.97 25.50 16.55
N ILE A 356 -5.96 24.18 16.48
CA ILE A 356 -4.76 23.38 16.80
C ILE A 356 -3.62 23.73 15.84
N THR A 357 -3.90 23.84 14.53
CA THR A 357 -2.88 24.22 13.53
C THR A 357 -2.31 25.61 13.80
N ARG A 358 -3.16 26.60 14.08
CA ARG A 358 -2.74 27.95 14.47
C ARG A 358 -1.89 27.96 15.74
N SER A 359 -2.28 27.19 16.76
CA SER A 359 -1.56 27.09 18.03
C SER A 359 -0.18 26.47 17.84
N LEU A 360 -0.07 25.40 17.05
CA LEU A 360 1.21 24.77 16.69
C LEU A 360 2.13 25.74 15.93
N VAL A 361 1.57 26.56 15.02
CA VAL A 361 2.32 27.60 14.32
C VAL A 361 2.74 28.73 15.27
N ALA A 362 1.94 29.07 16.28
CA ALA A 362 2.25 30.12 17.24
C ALA A 362 3.41 29.75 18.19
N VAL A 363 3.75 28.46 18.34
CA VAL A 363 4.87 28.01 19.17
C VAL A 363 6.17 28.73 18.75
N PRO A 364 6.85 29.45 19.67
CA PRO A 364 8.05 30.25 19.34
C PRO A 364 9.30 29.41 19.02
N ARG A 365 9.35 28.19 19.55
CA ARG A 365 10.43 27.23 19.31
C ARG A 365 10.04 26.26 18.19
N PRO A 366 11.01 25.68 17.47
CA PRO A 366 10.74 24.57 16.58
C PRO A 366 10.04 23.45 17.31
N LEU A 367 9.12 22.78 16.62
CA LEU A 367 8.56 21.52 17.11
C LEU A 367 9.68 20.50 17.28
N HIS A 368 9.55 19.62 18.27
CA HIS A 368 10.41 18.45 18.36
C HIS A 368 10.22 17.57 17.10
N HIS A 369 11.23 16.81 16.69
CA HIS A 369 11.18 16.03 15.43
C HIS A 369 9.98 15.06 15.35
N GLN A 370 9.64 14.42 16.47
CA GLN A 370 8.46 13.54 16.57
C GLN A 370 7.16 14.34 16.41
N GLU A 371 7.09 15.52 17.02
CA GLU A 371 5.94 16.43 16.93
C GLU A 371 5.78 16.91 15.49
N LEU A 372 6.86 17.32 14.83
CA LEU A 372 6.86 17.73 13.42
C LEU A 372 6.34 16.61 12.52
N ALA A 373 6.88 15.39 12.63
CA ALA A 373 6.48 14.27 11.80
C ALA A 373 4.99 13.91 12.00
N ASN A 374 4.52 13.87 13.25
CA ASN A 374 3.12 13.57 13.57
C ASN A 374 2.18 14.65 13.05
N THR A 375 2.53 15.93 13.26
CA THR A 375 1.75 17.07 12.78
C THR A 375 1.68 17.07 11.25
N LEU A 376 2.81 16.93 10.54
CA LEU A 376 2.81 16.90 9.08
C LEU A 376 2.02 15.71 8.53
N TRP A 377 2.12 14.55 9.16
CA TRP A 377 1.34 13.37 8.77
C TRP A 377 -0.16 13.60 8.94
N ALA A 378 -0.57 14.22 10.05
CA ALA A 378 -1.96 14.55 10.32
C ALA A 378 -2.51 15.57 9.31
N LEU A 379 -1.74 16.63 9.02
CA LEU A 379 -2.09 17.65 8.02
C LEU A 379 -2.26 17.05 6.61
N ALA A 380 -1.40 16.10 6.24
CA ALA A 380 -1.47 15.43 4.93
C ALA A 380 -2.68 14.50 4.76
N ARG A 381 -3.34 14.13 5.87
CA ARG A 381 -4.55 13.30 5.90
C ARG A 381 -5.84 14.10 6.09
N ALA A 382 -5.73 15.41 6.28
CA ALA A 382 -6.89 16.27 6.44
C ALA A 382 -7.81 16.20 5.20
N PRO A 383 -9.12 16.43 5.39
CA PRO A 383 -10.08 16.52 4.28
C PRO A 383 -9.64 17.53 3.21
N GLU A 384 -10.07 17.29 1.97
CA GLU A 384 -9.66 18.05 0.79
C GLU A 384 -9.87 19.56 0.94
N GLU A 385 -10.94 19.98 1.61
CA GLU A 385 -11.28 21.38 1.88
C GLU A 385 -10.19 22.15 2.65
N PHE A 386 -9.42 21.47 3.51
CA PHE A 386 -8.32 22.07 4.28
C PHE A 386 -6.96 21.97 3.58
N ARG A 387 -6.88 21.36 2.39
CA ARG A 387 -5.59 21.03 1.74
C ARG A 387 -4.70 22.26 1.55
N ARG A 388 -5.26 23.42 1.21
CA ARG A 388 -4.50 24.68 1.06
C ARG A 388 -3.92 25.15 2.39
N GLU A 389 -4.75 25.25 3.43
CA GLU A 389 -4.32 25.66 4.77
C GLU A 389 -3.27 24.70 5.36
N CYS A 390 -3.50 23.39 5.22
CA CYS A 390 -2.58 22.35 5.67
C CYS A 390 -1.22 22.45 4.96
N ARG A 391 -1.21 22.76 3.66
CA ARG A 391 0.02 22.98 2.88
C ARG A 391 0.80 24.18 3.42
N GLU A 392 0.14 25.34 3.59
CA GLU A 392 0.77 26.58 4.07
C GLU A 392 1.30 26.43 5.51
N THR A 393 0.50 25.79 6.37
CA THR A 393 0.89 25.45 7.75
C THR A 393 2.13 24.55 7.76
N SER A 394 2.13 23.50 6.94
CA SER A 394 3.26 22.56 6.83
C SER A 394 4.54 23.26 6.39
N ILE A 395 4.47 24.13 5.38
CA ILE A 395 5.63 24.92 4.91
C ILE A 395 6.18 25.78 6.05
N THR A 396 5.31 26.44 6.80
CA THR A 396 5.71 27.30 7.93
C THR A 396 6.42 26.50 9.03
N LEU A 397 5.86 25.36 9.43
CA LEU A 397 6.43 24.49 10.46
C LEU A 397 7.79 23.91 10.04
N MET A 398 7.89 23.43 8.79
CA MET A 398 9.14 22.91 8.23
C MET A 398 10.23 23.99 8.14
N THR A 399 9.88 25.21 7.73
CA THR A 399 10.83 26.34 7.66
C THR A 399 11.34 26.73 9.04
N LYS A 400 10.44 26.77 10.05
CA LYS A 400 10.84 27.01 11.45
C LYS A 400 11.76 25.91 11.98
N TYR A 401 11.50 24.65 11.62
CA TYR A 401 12.31 23.52 12.04
C TYR A 401 13.71 23.57 11.43
N SER A 402 13.82 23.68 10.11
CA SER A 402 15.11 23.68 9.41
C SER A 402 16.01 24.84 9.82
N ALA A 403 15.45 26.02 10.13
CA ALA A 403 16.22 27.19 10.57
C ALA A 403 16.96 27.00 11.90
N ARG A 404 16.58 26.00 12.71
CA ARG A 404 17.14 25.75 14.05
C ARG A 404 17.50 24.28 14.28
N ALA A 405 17.43 23.45 13.25
CA ALA A 405 17.78 22.04 13.34
C ALA A 405 19.30 21.90 13.56
N ASP A 406 19.69 21.01 14.48
CA ASP A 406 21.10 20.64 14.62
C ASP A 406 21.53 19.87 13.36
N PRO A 407 22.54 20.34 12.60
CA PRO A 407 23.05 19.64 11.42
C PRO A 407 23.58 18.23 11.71
N LYS A 408 23.92 17.92 12.97
CA LYS A 408 24.36 16.60 13.39
C LYS A 408 23.21 15.65 13.73
N PHE A 409 22.01 16.18 13.96
CA PHE A 409 20.86 15.34 14.26
C PHE A 409 20.47 14.51 13.04
N ARG A 410 19.96 13.30 13.30
CA ARG A 410 19.48 12.37 12.27
C ARG A 410 18.07 11.95 12.59
N PHE A 411 17.19 12.08 11.60
CA PHE A 411 15.84 11.57 11.70
C PHE A 411 15.87 10.04 11.74
N SER A 412 15.06 9.45 12.62
CA SER A 412 14.77 8.01 12.50
C SER A 412 14.01 7.71 11.19
N ASP A 413 13.91 6.42 10.88
CA ASP A 413 13.27 5.95 9.65
C ASP A 413 11.82 6.43 9.51
N GLN A 414 11.04 6.39 10.59
CA GLN A 414 9.64 6.81 10.63
C GLN A 414 9.51 8.31 10.41
N HIS A 415 10.40 9.12 10.99
CA HIS A 415 10.38 10.56 10.84
C HIS A 415 10.59 10.92 9.36
N SER A 416 11.66 10.39 8.75
CA SER A 416 11.97 10.65 7.34
C SER A 416 10.83 10.21 6.41
N ALA A 417 10.28 9.02 6.64
CA ALA A 417 9.18 8.49 5.84
C ALA A 417 7.91 9.35 5.95
N ASN A 418 7.47 9.69 7.17
CA ASN A 418 6.26 10.49 7.38
C ASN A 418 6.42 11.91 6.83
N ILE A 419 7.56 12.56 7.08
CA ILE A 419 7.82 13.93 6.63
C ILE A 419 7.82 13.98 5.09
N LEU A 420 8.61 13.12 4.43
CA LEU A 420 8.68 13.10 2.96
C LEU A 420 7.32 12.76 2.33
N TRP A 421 6.60 11.79 2.90
CA TRP A 421 5.27 11.43 2.45
C TRP A 421 4.29 12.58 2.56
N SER A 422 4.31 13.32 3.67
CA SER A 422 3.44 14.48 3.86
C SER A 422 3.71 15.59 2.86
N ILE A 423 4.98 15.88 2.57
CA ILE A 423 5.38 16.88 1.56
C ILE A 423 4.83 16.47 0.18
N ALA A 424 5.04 15.22 -0.21
CA ALA A 424 4.55 14.67 -1.47
C ALA A 424 3.02 14.69 -1.55
N LYS A 425 2.33 14.21 -0.49
CA LYS A 425 0.87 14.10 -0.43
C LYS A 425 0.17 15.45 -0.45
N LEU A 426 0.73 16.46 0.22
CA LEU A 426 0.21 17.83 0.22
C LEU A 426 0.53 18.58 -1.07
N GLY A 427 1.39 18.06 -1.94
CA GLY A 427 1.84 18.73 -3.16
C GLY A 427 2.63 20.01 -2.85
N VAL A 428 3.43 19.98 -1.78
CA VAL A 428 4.37 21.06 -1.46
C VAL A 428 5.47 21.05 -2.51
N ARG A 429 5.83 22.21 -3.07
CA ARG A 429 6.94 22.27 -4.04
C ARG A 429 8.25 21.99 -3.31
N PRO A 430 9.17 21.17 -3.87
CA PRO A 430 10.42 20.81 -3.19
C PRO A 430 11.22 22.01 -2.69
N GLN A 431 11.25 23.11 -3.45
CA GLN A 431 11.96 24.34 -3.10
C GLN A 431 11.42 25.01 -1.82
N GLN A 432 10.15 24.78 -1.47
CA GLN A 432 9.54 25.33 -0.26
C GLN A 432 9.85 24.51 1.00
N ALA A 433 10.37 23.29 0.84
CA ALA A 433 10.68 22.37 1.94
C ALA A 433 12.15 21.86 1.89
N GLU A 434 13.00 22.51 1.09
CA GLU A 434 14.36 22.06 0.77
C GLU A 434 15.19 21.74 2.02
N GLY A 435 15.17 22.63 3.03
CA GLY A 435 15.95 22.44 4.26
C GLY A 435 15.58 21.15 5.01
N VAL A 436 14.30 20.82 5.13
CA VAL A 436 13.87 19.59 5.83
C VAL A 436 14.06 18.36 4.95
N ILE A 437 13.84 18.47 3.64
CA ILE A 437 14.13 17.40 2.68
C ILE A 437 15.61 17.01 2.79
N ASN A 438 16.54 17.97 2.79
CA ASN A 438 17.97 17.70 2.90
C ASN A 438 18.33 16.97 4.21
N ILE A 439 17.70 17.32 5.33
CA ILE A 439 17.90 16.59 6.60
C ILE A 439 17.41 15.13 6.49
N CYS A 440 16.25 14.89 5.87
CA CYS A 440 15.77 13.54 5.59
C CYS A 440 16.73 12.77 4.67
N ILE A 441 17.23 13.41 3.61
CA ILE A 441 18.19 12.80 2.68
C ILE A 441 19.48 12.38 3.40
N SER A 442 20.10 13.29 4.16
CA SER A 442 21.32 12.96 4.91
C SER A 442 21.07 11.86 5.94
N SER A 443 19.90 11.85 6.59
CA SER A 443 19.53 10.79 7.53
C SER A 443 19.37 9.43 6.84
N ILE A 444 18.70 9.40 5.68
CA ILE A 444 18.58 8.18 4.87
C ILE A 444 19.96 7.68 4.46
N GLN A 445 20.82 8.54 3.91
CA GLN A 445 22.14 8.13 3.42
C GLN A 445 23.04 7.57 4.52
N ASP A 446 23.01 8.18 5.72
CA ASP A 446 23.87 7.77 6.83
C ASP A 446 23.40 6.47 7.50
N THR A 447 22.09 6.21 7.56
CA THR A 447 21.51 5.09 8.32
C THR A 447 20.57 4.19 7.50
N ILE A 448 20.75 4.12 6.18
CA ILE A 448 19.83 3.39 5.26
C ILE A 448 19.59 1.92 5.67
N LYS A 449 20.63 1.28 6.21
CA LYS A 449 20.61 -0.12 6.67
C LYS A 449 19.71 -0.33 7.89
N GLU A 450 19.44 0.71 8.67
CA GLU A 450 18.60 0.66 9.86
C GLU A 450 17.12 0.90 9.54
N TYR A 451 16.81 1.41 8.33
CA TYR A 451 15.42 1.72 7.96
C TYR A 451 14.60 0.45 7.77
N ARG A 452 13.36 0.44 8.27
CA ARG A 452 12.42 -0.66 8.02
C ARG A 452 11.95 -0.66 6.56
N PRO A 453 11.58 -1.83 5.99
CA PRO A 453 11.09 -1.95 4.62
C PRO A 453 9.98 -0.97 4.25
N HIS A 454 9.01 -0.78 5.17
CA HIS A 454 7.94 0.20 5.03
C HIS A 454 8.47 1.62 4.81
N SER A 455 9.35 2.08 5.71
CA SER A 455 9.95 3.43 5.69
C SER A 455 10.77 3.67 4.42
N LEU A 456 11.58 2.68 3.98
CA LEU A 456 12.34 2.75 2.73
C LEU A 456 11.43 2.96 1.53
N SER A 457 10.41 2.11 1.39
CA SER A 457 9.48 2.18 0.27
C SER A 457 8.71 3.50 0.21
N LEU A 458 8.34 4.05 1.37
CA LEU A 458 7.61 5.30 1.47
C LEU A 458 8.51 6.51 1.16
N CYS A 459 9.78 6.49 1.59
CA CYS A 459 10.76 7.50 1.21
C CYS A 459 10.99 7.50 -0.31
N ALA A 460 11.21 6.33 -0.92
CA ALA A 460 11.41 6.21 -2.37
C ALA A 460 10.21 6.75 -3.16
N TRP A 461 8.99 6.33 -2.79
CA TRP A 461 7.76 6.83 -3.41
C TRP A 461 7.62 8.34 -3.29
N SER A 462 7.93 8.89 -2.12
CA SER A 462 7.79 10.32 -1.85
C SER A 462 8.77 11.15 -2.65
N LEU A 463 10.04 10.75 -2.70
CA LEU A 463 11.08 11.42 -3.49
C LEU A 463 10.79 11.37 -4.99
N ALA A 464 10.35 10.21 -5.49
CA ALA A 464 9.91 10.07 -6.88
C ALA A 464 8.68 10.92 -7.21
N THR A 465 7.70 11.01 -6.30
CA THR A 465 6.52 11.88 -6.45
C THR A 465 6.91 13.35 -6.49
N LEU A 466 7.92 13.75 -5.71
CA LEU A 466 8.45 15.11 -5.69
C LEU A 466 9.39 15.41 -6.87
N GLY A 467 9.86 14.39 -7.58
CA GLY A 467 10.78 14.56 -8.71
C GLY A 467 12.20 14.96 -8.31
N VAL A 468 12.69 14.55 -7.14
CA VAL A 468 13.98 14.97 -6.57
C VAL A 468 14.81 13.80 -6.04
N HIS A 469 16.13 13.99 -5.93
CA HIS A 469 17.10 13.06 -5.32
C HIS A 469 17.11 11.64 -5.92
N SER A 470 17.33 11.54 -7.23
CA SER A 470 17.40 10.26 -7.94
C SER A 470 18.49 9.33 -7.38
N GLU A 471 19.61 9.89 -6.93
CA GLU A 471 20.72 9.18 -6.30
C GLU A 471 20.31 8.47 -4.99
N VAL A 472 19.42 9.07 -4.22
CA VAL A 472 18.92 8.49 -2.96
C VAL A 472 17.90 7.40 -3.25
N VAL A 473 17.01 7.61 -4.24
CA VAL A 473 16.09 6.57 -4.69
C VAL A 473 16.86 5.34 -5.20
N ALA A 474 17.93 5.54 -5.97
CA ALA A 474 18.80 4.45 -6.40
C ALA A 474 19.42 3.69 -5.21
N SER A 475 19.94 4.41 -4.21
CA SER A 475 20.49 3.81 -2.99
C SER A 475 19.45 3.00 -2.20
N ILE A 476 18.20 3.47 -2.14
CA ILE A 476 17.09 2.74 -1.50
C ILE A 476 16.77 1.45 -2.27
N LEU A 477 16.78 1.48 -3.60
CA LEU A 477 16.56 0.28 -4.42
C LEU A 477 17.69 -0.73 -4.24
N GLU A 478 18.95 -0.29 -4.21
CA GLU A 478 20.11 -1.14 -3.93
C GLU A 478 20.01 -1.82 -2.56
N GLU A 479 19.65 -1.07 -1.51
CA GLU A 479 19.45 -1.62 -0.16
C GLU A 479 18.27 -2.61 -0.12
N ALA A 480 17.17 -2.32 -0.84
CA ALA A 480 16.03 -3.24 -0.93
C ALA A 480 16.41 -4.54 -1.65
N SER A 481 17.24 -4.47 -2.70
CA SER A 481 17.82 -5.64 -3.38
C SER A 481 18.76 -6.44 -2.50
N ALA A 482 19.63 -5.78 -1.73
CA ALA A 482 20.52 -6.44 -0.77
C ALA A 482 19.74 -7.28 0.26
N ARG A 483 18.51 -6.88 0.59
CA ARG A 483 17.59 -7.60 1.49
C ARG A 483 16.74 -8.67 0.82
N GLN A 484 16.93 -8.91 -0.48
CA GLN A 484 16.21 -9.90 -1.30
C GLN A 484 14.67 -9.77 -1.27
N LEU A 485 14.16 -8.58 -0.94
CA LEU A 485 12.73 -8.25 -0.87
C LEU A 485 11.84 -9.11 0.05
N GLN A 486 12.34 -10.17 0.67
CA GLN A 486 11.55 -11.14 1.45
C GLN A 486 10.75 -10.50 2.59
N ASN A 487 11.28 -9.41 3.15
CA ASN A 487 10.67 -8.65 4.25
C ASN A 487 9.77 -7.49 3.77
N PHE A 488 9.62 -7.29 2.45
CA PHE A 488 8.80 -6.22 1.89
C PHE A 488 7.40 -6.73 1.56
N GLU A 489 6.37 -5.98 1.93
CA GLU A 489 4.99 -6.26 1.52
C GLU A 489 4.75 -5.89 0.04
N ASN A 490 3.69 -6.44 -0.57
CA ASN A 490 3.35 -6.19 -1.98
C ASN A 490 3.21 -4.70 -2.32
N GLN A 491 2.63 -3.90 -1.42
CA GLN A 491 2.48 -2.46 -1.64
C GLN A 491 3.84 -1.75 -1.60
N GLN A 492 4.74 -2.18 -0.71
CA GLN A 492 6.07 -1.62 -0.54
C GLN A 492 6.94 -1.92 -1.77
N VAL A 493 6.86 -3.14 -2.31
CA VAL A 493 7.52 -3.50 -3.58
C VAL A 493 6.98 -2.64 -4.74
N ALA A 494 5.66 -2.46 -4.83
CA ALA A 494 5.06 -1.63 -5.85
C ALA A 494 5.51 -0.16 -5.76
N HIS A 495 5.67 0.39 -4.55
CA HIS A 495 6.22 1.74 -4.34
C HIS A 495 7.67 1.86 -4.83
N LEU A 496 8.53 0.88 -4.53
CA LEU A 496 9.93 0.88 -4.97
C LEU A 496 10.04 0.83 -6.50
N VAL A 497 9.32 -0.09 -7.13
CA VAL A 497 9.29 -0.25 -8.59
C VAL A 497 8.73 1.00 -9.28
N TRP A 498 7.65 1.57 -8.73
CA TRP A 498 7.08 2.80 -9.26
C TRP A 498 8.05 3.99 -9.12
N ALA A 499 8.76 4.09 -7.99
CA ALA A 499 9.74 5.13 -7.75
C ALA A 499 10.92 5.05 -8.73
N GLY A 500 11.45 3.83 -8.93
CA GLY A 500 12.48 3.56 -9.94
C GLY A 500 12.03 3.99 -11.34
N GLY A 501 10.85 3.52 -11.77
CA GLY A 501 10.30 3.86 -13.09
C GLY A 501 10.03 5.34 -13.28
N THR A 502 9.63 6.04 -12.22
CA THR A 502 9.30 7.47 -12.29
C THR A 502 10.54 8.35 -12.44
N LEU A 503 11.58 8.07 -11.66
CA LEU A 503 12.69 9.00 -11.43
C LEU A 503 14.02 8.56 -12.04
N LEU A 504 14.26 7.26 -12.21
CA LEU A 504 15.54 6.72 -12.68
C LEU A 504 15.51 6.46 -14.19
N SER A 505 16.62 6.75 -14.87
CA SER A 505 16.77 6.45 -16.31
C SER A 505 16.89 4.95 -16.57
N GLU A 506 17.51 4.21 -15.64
CA GLU A 506 17.64 2.76 -15.61
C GLU A 506 17.66 2.31 -14.15
N TRP A 507 17.08 1.16 -13.85
CA TRP A 507 17.10 0.56 -12.51
C TRP A 507 16.83 -0.94 -12.56
N THR A 508 17.25 -1.65 -11.51
CA THR A 508 16.91 -3.06 -11.27
C THR A 508 16.46 -3.23 -9.82
N LEU A 509 15.78 -4.34 -9.54
CA LEU A 509 15.44 -4.75 -8.18
C LEU A 509 15.58 -6.27 -8.08
N ASP A 510 16.75 -6.72 -7.62
CA ASP A 510 17.09 -8.14 -7.55
C ASP A 510 16.12 -8.92 -6.65
N GLY A 511 15.74 -10.12 -7.10
CA GLY A 511 14.74 -10.97 -6.43
C GLY A 511 13.29 -10.57 -6.67
N LEU A 512 13.01 -9.56 -7.51
CA LEU A 512 11.64 -9.11 -7.82
C LEU A 512 10.74 -10.23 -8.38
N PRO A 513 11.15 -11.04 -9.38
CA PRO A 513 10.30 -12.12 -9.90
C PRO A 513 9.95 -13.17 -8.84
N GLU A 514 10.92 -13.59 -8.04
CA GLU A 514 10.75 -14.56 -6.96
C GLU A 514 9.82 -14.01 -5.88
N ARG A 515 10.01 -12.74 -5.50
CA ARG A 515 9.18 -12.07 -4.50
C ARG A 515 7.73 -11.97 -4.94
N LEU A 516 7.47 -11.57 -6.18
CA LEU A 516 6.11 -11.44 -6.70
C LEU A 516 5.43 -12.81 -6.78
N ALA A 517 6.13 -13.83 -7.30
CA ALA A 517 5.59 -15.19 -7.37
C ALA A 517 5.12 -15.73 -6.00
N ALA A 518 5.85 -15.40 -4.92
CA ALA A 518 5.52 -15.84 -3.56
C ALA A 518 4.26 -15.19 -2.96
N THR A 519 3.76 -14.08 -3.51
CA THR A 519 2.63 -13.34 -2.92
C THR A 519 1.57 -12.90 -3.94
N VAL A 520 1.41 -13.70 -4.99
CA VAL A 520 0.38 -13.53 -6.02
C VAL A 520 -1.01 -13.40 -5.41
N ASP A 521 -1.41 -14.27 -4.49
CA ASP A 521 -2.78 -14.24 -3.92
C ASP A 521 -3.01 -13.09 -2.93
N LYS A 522 -1.94 -12.42 -2.47
CA LYS A 522 -2.01 -11.35 -1.47
C LYS A 522 -1.90 -9.95 -2.07
N ALA A 523 -1.62 -9.82 -3.36
CA ALA A 523 -1.46 -8.50 -3.98
C ALA A 523 -2.82 -7.86 -4.28
N LYS A 524 -2.86 -6.53 -4.28
CA LYS A 524 -4.02 -5.80 -4.82
C LYS A 524 -3.79 -5.59 -6.32
N PRO A 525 -4.85 -5.55 -7.15
CA PRO A 525 -4.75 -5.21 -8.57
C PRO A 525 -3.85 -4.00 -8.88
N GLN A 526 -3.99 -2.94 -8.10
CA GLN A 526 -3.17 -1.73 -8.21
C GLN A 526 -1.66 -1.99 -8.04
N ASN A 527 -1.26 -2.92 -7.17
CA ASN A 527 0.15 -3.25 -6.97
C ASN A 527 0.74 -3.87 -8.24
N VAL A 528 0.01 -4.78 -8.88
CA VAL A 528 0.42 -5.44 -10.12
C VAL A 528 0.55 -4.43 -11.25
N ALA A 529 -0.43 -3.52 -11.36
CA ALA A 529 -0.41 -2.45 -12.34
C ALA A 529 0.79 -1.51 -12.16
N ASN A 530 1.07 -1.07 -10.93
CA ASN A 530 2.20 -0.20 -10.61
C ASN A 530 3.55 -0.86 -10.88
N VAL A 531 3.68 -2.16 -10.60
CA VAL A 531 4.90 -2.92 -10.90
C VAL A 531 5.17 -2.94 -12.40
N LEU A 532 4.19 -3.36 -13.22
CA LEU A 532 4.38 -3.41 -14.66
C LEU A 532 4.59 -2.02 -15.26
N TRP A 533 3.89 -1.00 -14.74
CA TRP A 533 4.09 0.39 -15.17
C TRP A 533 5.52 0.88 -14.90
N GLY A 534 6.05 0.63 -13.69
CA GLY A 534 7.40 1.05 -13.33
C GLY A 534 8.46 0.37 -14.21
N ILE A 535 8.29 -0.93 -14.47
CA ILE A 535 9.15 -1.70 -15.37
C ILE A 535 9.10 -1.14 -16.80
N ALA A 536 7.89 -0.91 -17.32
CA ALA A 536 7.70 -0.44 -18.69
C ALA A 536 8.38 0.90 -18.98
N ARG A 537 8.53 1.77 -17.97
CA ARG A 537 9.11 3.10 -18.14
C ARG A 537 10.63 3.05 -18.32
N SER A 538 11.35 2.46 -17.36
CA SER A 538 12.83 2.42 -17.32
C SER A 538 13.41 1.23 -16.55
N GLY A 539 12.60 0.22 -16.26
CA GLY A 539 13.04 -0.96 -15.51
C GLY A 539 13.63 -2.07 -16.39
N PRO A 540 13.87 -3.25 -15.80
CA PRO A 540 14.46 -4.39 -16.49
C PRO A 540 13.51 -4.96 -17.58
N PRO A 541 14.03 -5.72 -18.56
CA PRO A 541 13.18 -6.33 -19.60
C PRO A 541 12.07 -7.23 -19.02
N LEU A 542 10.92 -7.24 -19.69
CA LEU A 542 9.80 -8.11 -19.33
C LEU A 542 10.21 -9.59 -19.50
N ASN A 543 10.17 -10.36 -18.42
CA ASN A 543 10.47 -11.79 -18.45
C ASN A 543 9.21 -12.66 -18.29
N SER A 544 9.33 -13.94 -18.66
CA SER A 544 8.21 -14.89 -18.62
C SER A 544 7.66 -15.15 -17.20
N LYS A 545 8.49 -15.03 -16.15
CA LYS A 545 8.02 -15.16 -14.75
C LYS A 545 7.06 -14.03 -14.39
N LEU A 546 7.35 -12.80 -14.79
CA LEU A 546 6.48 -11.64 -14.56
C LEU A 546 5.18 -11.75 -15.35
N VAL A 547 5.24 -12.18 -16.61
CA VAL A 547 4.04 -12.45 -17.42
C VAL A 547 3.15 -13.49 -16.74
N ARG A 548 3.73 -14.61 -16.30
CA ARG A 548 3.01 -15.67 -15.57
C ARG A 548 2.42 -15.16 -14.25
N TYR A 549 3.18 -14.39 -13.47
CA TYR A 549 2.71 -13.78 -12.24
C TYR A 549 1.47 -12.90 -12.47
N THR A 550 1.54 -11.99 -13.45
CA THR A 550 0.42 -11.12 -13.79
C THR A 550 -0.78 -11.93 -14.26
N GLN A 551 -0.57 -12.96 -15.09
CA GLN A 551 -1.65 -13.83 -15.56
C GLN A 551 -2.34 -14.55 -14.41
N THR A 552 -1.56 -15.21 -13.54
CA THR A 552 -2.11 -15.93 -12.39
C THR A 552 -2.89 -14.99 -11.48
N HIS A 553 -2.35 -13.81 -11.14
CA HIS A 553 -3.07 -12.84 -10.32
C HIS A 553 -4.37 -12.36 -11.00
N LEU A 554 -4.33 -12.11 -12.31
CA LEU A 554 -5.49 -11.69 -13.07
C LEU A 554 -6.61 -12.76 -12.99
N GLU A 555 -6.26 -14.04 -13.04
CA GLU A 555 -7.19 -15.16 -12.99
C GLU A 555 -7.69 -15.48 -11.56
N THR A 556 -6.83 -15.38 -10.54
CA THR A 556 -7.16 -15.79 -9.16
C THR A 556 -7.67 -14.66 -8.26
N SER A 557 -7.46 -13.39 -8.62
CA SER A 557 -7.84 -12.25 -7.77
C SER A 557 -9.35 -12.19 -7.55
N ALA A 558 -9.77 -12.30 -6.28
CA ALA A 558 -11.14 -12.06 -5.84
C ALA A 558 -11.55 -10.57 -5.93
N ARG A 559 -10.57 -9.65 -5.94
CA ARG A 559 -10.82 -8.21 -6.07
C ARG A 559 -10.96 -7.84 -7.55
N PRO A 560 -11.97 -7.03 -7.94
CA PRO A 560 -12.07 -6.53 -9.30
C PRO A 560 -10.89 -5.61 -9.61
N TYR A 561 -10.40 -5.67 -10.84
CA TYR A 561 -9.44 -4.69 -11.33
C TYR A 561 -10.20 -3.41 -11.64
N LEU A 562 -9.71 -2.26 -11.18
CA LEU A 562 -10.33 -0.99 -11.50
C LEU A 562 -9.91 -0.54 -12.91
N PRO A 563 -10.66 0.39 -13.54
CA PRO A 563 -10.30 0.94 -14.86
C PRO A 563 -8.85 1.46 -14.92
N VAL A 564 -8.38 2.11 -13.84
CA VAL A 564 -6.99 2.58 -13.73
C VAL A 564 -5.96 1.46 -13.76
N ASP A 565 -6.29 0.29 -13.19
CA ASP A 565 -5.40 -0.85 -13.13
C ASP A 565 -5.27 -1.48 -14.53
N LEU A 566 -6.40 -1.78 -15.19
CA LEU A 566 -6.43 -2.41 -16.52
C LEU A 566 -5.81 -1.52 -17.60
N SER A 567 -6.11 -0.22 -17.57
CA SER A 567 -5.53 0.74 -18.51
C SER A 567 -4.02 0.90 -18.32
N SER A 568 -3.53 0.86 -17.08
CA SER A 568 -2.09 0.89 -16.78
C SER A 568 -1.39 -0.39 -17.22
N LEU A 569 -2.02 -1.57 -17.04
CA LEU A 569 -1.49 -2.84 -17.54
C LEU A 569 -1.32 -2.82 -19.06
N LEU A 570 -2.37 -2.44 -19.78
CA LEU A 570 -2.34 -2.37 -21.26
C LEU A 570 -1.29 -1.39 -21.77
N TRP A 571 -1.19 -0.22 -21.15
CA TRP A 571 -0.18 0.76 -21.49
C TRP A 571 1.24 0.25 -21.20
N ALA A 572 1.46 -0.39 -20.05
CA ALA A 572 2.75 -0.94 -19.68
C ALA A 572 3.19 -2.03 -20.68
N LEU A 573 2.31 -2.99 -20.97
CA LEU A 573 2.58 -4.06 -21.93
C LEU A 573 2.84 -3.51 -23.33
N GLY A 574 1.99 -2.60 -23.83
CA GLY A 574 2.21 -1.95 -25.13
C GLY A 574 3.53 -1.19 -25.21
N THR A 575 3.92 -0.49 -24.14
CA THR A 575 5.20 0.22 -24.05
C THR A 575 6.40 -0.74 -24.13
N MET A 576 6.34 -1.86 -23.41
CA MET A 576 7.42 -2.87 -23.41
C MET A 576 7.52 -3.59 -24.75
N THR A 577 6.38 -3.97 -25.33
CA THR A 577 6.32 -4.57 -26.68
C THR A 577 6.92 -3.63 -27.73
N ASN A 578 6.62 -2.33 -27.68
CA ASN A 578 7.19 -1.34 -28.59
C ASN A 578 8.71 -1.12 -28.41
N LYS A 579 9.28 -1.53 -27.27
CA LYS A 579 10.74 -1.53 -27.05
C LYS A 579 11.45 -2.77 -27.63
N GLY A 580 10.70 -3.76 -28.14
CA GLY A 580 11.22 -4.98 -28.75
C GLY A 580 11.28 -6.21 -27.81
N ASP A 581 10.73 -6.10 -26.60
CA ASP A 581 10.69 -7.15 -25.58
C ASP A 581 9.34 -7.89 -25.64
N VAL A 582 9.24 -8.94 -26.46
CA VAL A 582 8.02 -9.75 -26.56
C VAL A 582 8.33 -11.20 -26.16
N PRO A 583 7.98 -11.62 -24.94
CA PRO A 583 7.97 -13.02 -24.58
C PRO A 583 6.89 -13.79 -25.37
N ASP A 584 7.17 -15.02 -25.79
CA ASP A 584 6.22 -15.86 -26.55
C ASP A 584 4.88 -16.06 -25.82
N SER A 585 4.88 -16.01 -24.48
CA SER A 585 3.70 -16.19 -23.63
C SER A 585 2.87 -14.93 -23.41
N LEU A 586 3.17 -13.82 -24.10
CA LEU A 586 2.50 -12.53 -23.87
C LEU A 586 1.06 -12.51 -24.41
N ASP A 587 0.77 -13.26 -25.48
CA ASP A 587 -0.52 -13.25 -26.17
C ASP A 587 -1.67 -13.68 -25.25
N ASP A 588 -1.49 -14.78 -24.51
CA ASP A 588 -2.48 -15.29 -23.56
C ASP A 588 -2.81 -14.27 -22.45
N LEU A 589 -1.79 -13.55 -21.97
CA LEU A 589 -1.97 -12.50 -20.97
C LEU A 589 -2.79 -11.34 -21.52
N VAL A 590 -2.43 -10.86 -22.70
CA VAL A 590 -3.13 -9.75 -23.35
C VAL A 590 -4.60 -10.13 -23.62
N LEU A 591 -4.86 -11.34 -24.12
CA LEU A 591 -6.22 -11.83 -24.35
C LEU A 591 -7.04 -11.93 -23.04
N SER A 592 -6.44 -12.38 -21.94
CA SER A 592 -7.11 -12.38 -20.64
C SER A 592 -7.41 -10.97 -20.13
N ILE A 593 -6.51 -10.01 -20.34
CA ILE A 593 -6.76 -8.60 -20.03
C ILE A 593 -7.92 -8.07 -20.90
N TYR A 594 -7.93 -8.35 -22.20
CA TYR A 594 -8.99 -7.91 -23.11
C TYR A 594 -10.36 -8.43 -22.68
N ARG A 595 -10.46 -9.71 -22.29
CA ARG A 595 -11.69 -10.30 -21.76
C ARG A 595 -12.15 -9.57 -20.49
N LYS A 596 -11.26 -9.26 -19.56
CA LYS A 596 -11.62 -8.50 -18.35
C LYS A 596 -12.07 -7.08 -18.66
N VAL A 597 -11.37 -6.37 -19.55
CA VAL A 597 -11.76 -5.04 -19.98
C VAL A 597 -13.16 -5.09 -20.58
N LYS A 598 -13.41 -6.01 -21.53
CA LYS A 598 -14.73 -6.18 -22.14
C LYS A 598 -15.84 -6.47 -21.12
N ALA A 599 -15.54 -7.26 -20.09
CA ALA A 599 -16.50 -7.59 -19.03
C ALA A 599 -16.75 -6.45 -18.02
N GLN A 600 -15.80 -5.52 -17.86
CA GLN A 600 -15.81 -4.48 -16.82
C GLN A 600 -15.89 -3.05 -17.40
N MET A 601 -16.09 -2.91 -18.70
CA MET A 601 -16.17 -1.62 -19.38
C MET A 601 -17.53 -0.98 -19.16
N THR A 602 -17.62 -0.16 -18.11
CA THR A 602 -18.81 0.60 -17.69
C THR A 602 -18.56 2.12 -17.80
N SER A 603 -19.54 2.93 -17.40
CA SER A 603 -19.43 4.40 -17.34
C SER A 603 -18.35 4.94 -16.39
N ASP A 604 -17.78 4.10 -15.53
CA ASP A 604 -16.74 4.50 -14.56
C ASP A 604 -15.35 4.68 -15.22
N TRP A 605 -15.21 4.27 -16.48
CA TRP A 605 -14.02 4.50 -17.27
C TRP A 605 -13.93 5.97 -17.70
N THR A 606 -13.06 6.71 -17.01
CA THR A 606 -12.71 8.08 -17.38
C THR A 606 -12.04 8.17 -18.75
N ALA A 607 -12.05 9.37 -19.32
CA ALA A 607 -11.35 9.69 -20.55
C ALA A 607 -9.88 9.21 -20.57
N ARG A 608 -9.17 9.43 -19.46
CA ARG A 608 -7.79 8.99 -19.28
C ARG A 608 -7.62 7.47 -19.34
N HIS A 609 -8.53 6.71 -18.72
CA HIS A 609 -8.45 5.24 -18.68
C HIS A 609 -8.67 4.64 -20.06
N ILE A 610 -9.67 5.14 -20.78
CA ILE A 610 -9.96 4.68 -22.15
C ILE A 610 -8.74 4.98 -23.05
N GLY A 611 -8.03 6.09 -22.82
CA GLY A 611 -6.83 6.45 -23.59
C GLY A 611 -5.61 5.63 -23.32
N SER A 612 -5.38 5.45 -22.03
CA SER A 612 -4.55 4.43 -21.43
C SER A 612 -4.58 3.11 -22.23
N ALA A 613 -5.79 2.55 -22.22
CA ALA A 613 -6.07 1.23 -22.75
C ALA A 613 -6.04 1.16 -24.27
N ALA A 614 -6.68 2.11 -24.97
CA ALA A 614 -6.76 2.10 -26.43
C ALA A 614 -5.37 2.21 -27.08
N TRP A 615 -4.50 3.08 -26.54
CA TRP A 615 -3.12 3.18 -27.00
C TRP A 615 -2.36 1.87 -26.78
N GLY A 616 -2.51 1.25 -25.60
CA GLY A 616 -1.89 -0.03 -25.28
C GLY A 616 -2.35 -1.15 -26.23
N ILE A 617 -3.66 -1.27 -26.45
CA ILE A 617 -4.29 -2.26 -27.34
C ILE A 617 -3.79 -2.11 -28.78
N ALA A 618 -3.80 -0.89 -29.33
CA ALA A 618 -3.34 -0.64 -30.69
C ALA A 618 -1.84 -0.93 -30.85
N THR A 619 -1.03 -0.57 -29.85
CA THR A 619 0.41 -0.83 -29.87
C THR A 619 0.70 -2.34 -29.80
N LEU A 620 -0.01 -3.08 -28.96
CA LEU A 620 0.10 -4.55 -28.90
C LEU A 620 -0.30 -5.20 -30.23
N ALA A 621 -1.47 -4.81 -30.78
CA ALA A 621 -2.01 -5.39 -32.00
C ALA A 621 -1.12 -5.13 -33.23
N THR A 622 -0.53 -3.93 -33.34
CA THR A 622 0.40 -3.58 -34.43
C THR A 622 1.72 -4.34 -34.36
N ASN A 623 2.09 -4.83 -33.18
CA ASN A 623 3.24 -5.71 -32.97
C ASN A 623 2.85 -7.21 -32.98
N GLY A 624 1.64 -7.54 -33.44
CA GLY A 624 1.19 -8.92 -33.62
C GLY A 624 0.60 -9.59 -32.38
N VAL A 625 0.48 -8.89 -31.24
CA VAL A 625 -0.01 -9.44 -29.97
C VAL A 625 -1.49 -9.07 -29.76
N GLY A 626 -2.34 -10.05 -29.49
CA GLY A 626 -3.77 -9.88 -29.22
C GLY A 626 -4.57 -9.39 -30.44
N ARG A 627 -4.02 -9.55 -31.66
CA ARG A 627 -4.50 -8.87 -32.87
C ARG A 627 -5.98 -9.14 -33.18
N GLY A 628 -6.45 -10.39 -33.01
CA GLY A 628 -7.81 -10.80 -33.37
C GLY A 628 -8.92 -10.13 -32.55
N GLU A 629 -8.66 -9.86 -31.27
CA GLU A 629 -9.66 -9.30 -30.33
C GLU A 629 -9.49 -7.80 -30.10
N ALA A 630 -8.40 -7.20 -30.60
CA ALA A 630 -8.09 -5.78 -30.40
C ALA A 630 -9.12 -4.85 -31.05
N LEU A 631 -9.57 -5.17 -32.27
CA LEU A 631 -10.47 -4.31 -33.04
C LEU A 631 -11.86 -4.17 -32.39
N PRO A 632 -12.59 -5.27 -32.10
CA PRO A 632 -13.89 -5.16 -31.43
C PRO A 632 -13.81 -4.37 -30.11
N LEU A 633 -12.72 -4.57 -29.35
CA LEU A 633 -12.52 -3.90 -28.08
C LEU A 633 -12.28 -2.38 -28.24
N LEU A 634 -11.50 -1.97 -29.24
CA LEU A 634 -11.29 -0.56 -29.55
C LEU A 634 -12.59 0.12 -30.00
N GLU A 635 -13.43 -0.57 -30.78
CA GLU A 635 -14.75 -0.06 -31.19
C GLU A 635 -15.67 0.15 -29.99
N ASP A 636 -15.75 -0.83 -29.09
CA ASP A 636 -16.56 -0.73 -27.88
C ASP A 636 -16.07 0.43 -26.97
N MET A 637 -14.75 0.66 -26.88
CA MET A 637 -14.16 1.79 -26.16
C MET A 637 -14.54 3.15 -26.77
N ILE A 638 -14.55 3.28 -28.09
CA ILE A 638 -14.94 4.52 -28.78
C ILE A 638 -16.42 4.81 -28.54
N LEU A 639 -17.28 3.78 -28.61
CA LEU A 639 -18.69 3.94 -28.32
C LEU A 639 -18.93 4.40 -26.88
N LEU A 640 -18.18 3.87 -25.92
CA LEU A 640 -18.25 4.32 -24.53
C LEU A 640 -17.80 5.78 -24.38
N ALA A 641 -16.70 6.14 -25.03
CA ALA A 641 -16.19 7.49 -25.00
C ALA A 641 -17.13 8.53 -25.61
N ASN A 642 -17.76 8.19 -26.73
CA ASN A 642 -18.77 9.05 -27.34
C ASN A 642 -19.95 9.31 -26.39
N LYS A 643 -20.37 8.29 -25.62
CA LYS A 643 -21.40 8.46 -24.58
C LYS A 643 -20.94 9.35 -23.42
N ALA A 644 -19.65 9.32 -23.06
CA ALA A 644 -19.09 10.18 -22.02
C ALA A 644 -19.00 11.65 -22.45
N GLY A 645 -19.03 11.92 -23.76
CA GLY A 645 -18.93 13.26 -24.34
C GLY A 645 -17.49 13.64 -24.64
N VAL A 646 -17.25 14.07 -25.88
CA VAL A 646 -15.92 14.45 -26.40
C VAL A 646 -15.23 15.52 -25.55
N ASP A 647 -16.01 16.43 -24.97
CA ASP A 647 -15.49 17.54 -24.15
C ASP A 647 -14.84 17.10 -22.83
N THR A 648 -15.08 15.86 -22.38
CA THR A 648 -14.48 15.31 -21.15
C THR A 648 -13.04 14.85 -21.33
N PHE A 649 -12.59 14.73 -22.58
CA PHE A 649 -11.22 14.35 -22.93
C PHE A 649 -10.36 15.61 -23.06
N SER A 650 -9.12 15.56 -22.58
CA SER A 650 -8.16 16.56 -23.04
C SER A 650 -7.92 16.37 -24.55
N ASP A 651 -7.68 17.47 -25.26
CA ASP A 651 -7.48 17.42 -26.71
C ASP A 651 -6.36 16.40 -27.08
N GLN A 652 -5.30 16.34 -26.28
CA GLN A 652 -4.19 15.39 -26.48
C GLN A 652 -4.60 13.93 -26.24
N GLU A 653 -5.41 13.67 -25.21
CA GLU A 653 -5.98 12.33 -24.97
C GLU A 653 -6.85 11.94 -26.17
N ALA A 654 -7.85 12.73 -26.55
CA ALA A 654 -8.76 12.41 -27.65
C ALA A 654 -8.02 12.16 -29.00
N ALA A 655 -7.02 12.97 -29.34
CA ALA A 655 -6.30 12.85 -30.62
C ALA A 655 -5.39 11.62 -30.69
N GLY A 656 -4.64 11.32 -29.62
CA GLY A 656 -3.69 10.20 -29.59
C GLY A 656 -4.33 8.82 -29.34
N MET A 657 -5.58 8.81 -28.92
CA MET A 657 -6.26 7.62 -28.39
C MET A 657 -7.31 7.05 -29.32
N PHE A 658 -8.14 7.89 -29.93
CA PHE A 658 -9.21 7.42 -30.79
C PHE A 658 -8.75 7.38 -32.23
N MET A 659 -8.14 8.48 -32.67
CA MET A 659 -7.79 8.59 -34.07
C MET A 659 -6.44 7.91 -34.31
N TRP A 660 -5.40 8.16 -33.50
CA TRP A 660 -4.11 7.51 -33.73
C TRP A 660 -4.15 6.00 -33.51
N ALA A 661 -4.81 5.52 -32.45
CA ALA A 661 -4.89 4.09 -32.17
C ALA A 661 -5.57 3.35 -33.33
N LEU A 662 -6.76 3.79 -33.77
CA LEU A 662 -7.46 3.23 -34.93
C LEU A 662 -6.65 3.36 -36.23
N ALA A 663 -6.06 4.53 -36.46
CA ALA A 663 -5.24 4.78 -37.64
C ALA A 663 -4.01 3.88 -37.69
N LYS A 664 -3.39 3.61 -36.54
CA LYS A 664 -2.24 2.72 -36.43
C LYS A 664 -2.58 1.27 -36.69
N VAL A 665 -3.76 0.84 -36.29
CA VAL A 665 -4.23 -0.49 -36.65
C VAL A 665 -4.81 -0.54 -38.09
N GLU A 666 -4.77 0.58 -38.82
CA GLU A 666 -5.01 0.71 -40.27
C GLU A 666 -6.35 0.11 -40.75
N ILE A 667 -7.39 0.20 -39.92
CA ILE A 667 -8.74 -0.32 -40.19
C ILE A 667 -9.56 0.71 -40.96
N ARG A 668 -10.41 0.28 -41.91
CA ARG A 668 -11.58 1.09 -42.32
C ARG A 668 -12.61 0.99 -41.19
N PRO A 669 -12.85 2.04 -40.38
CA PRO A 669 -13.81 1.94 -39.31
C PRO A 669 -15.18 1.57 -39.89
N ILE A 670 -15.87 0.62 -39.26
CA ILE A 670 -17.26 0.29 -39.60
C ILE A 670 -18.08 1.58 -39.56
N GLU A 671 -19.05 1.76 -40.46
CA GLU A 671 -19.91 2.97 -40.57
C GLU A 671 -20.41 3.50 -39.21
N ARG A 672 -20.59 2.59 -38.24
CA ARG A 672 -21.04 2.88 -36.88
C ARG A 672 -20.15 3.84 -36.10
N VAL A 673 -18.84 3.86 -36.33
CA VAL A 673 -17.87 4.72 -35.60
C VAL A 673 -17.44 5.93 -36.43
N ARG A 674 -17.73 5.93 -37.74
CA ARG A 674 -17.41 7.01 -38.67
C ARG A 674 -17.98 8.37 -38.24
N ALA A 675 -19.26 8.42 -37.86
CA ALA A 675 -19.90 9.67 -37.43
C ALA A 675 -19.22 10.26 -36.20
N ILE A 676 -18.86 9.41 -35.24
CA ILE A 676 -18.16 9.79 -34.00
C ILE A 676 -16.81 10.44 -34.34
N LEU A 677 -16.05 9.86 -35.26
CA LEU A 677 -14.75 10.41 -35.68
C LEU A 677 -14.89 11.80 -36.31
N TYR A 678 -15.97 12.07 -37.04
CA TYR A 678 -16.28 13.41 -37.54
C TYR A 678 -16.65 14.38 -36.42
N ASP A 679 -17.44 13.97 -35.44
CA ASP A 679 -17.77 14.80 -34.27
C ASP A 679 -16.51 15.20 -33.50
N PHE A 680 -15.55 14.28 -33.34
CA PHE A 680 -14.24 14.59 -32.78
C PHE A 680 -13.45 15.56 -33.66
N ALA A 681 -13.42 15.37 -34.99
CA ALA A 681 -12.75 16.28 -35.91
C ALA A 681 -13.32 17.71 -35.82
N GLU A 682 -14.65 17.86 -35.75
CA GLU A 682 -15.31 19.15 -35.50
C GLU A 682 -14.94 19.75 -34.14
N HIS A 683 -14.87 18.92 -33.09
CA HIS A 683 -14.42 19.37 -31.77
C HIS A 683 -12.99 19.95 -31.82
N PHE A 684 -12.04 19.27 -32.49
CA PHE A 684 -10.68 19.79 -32.66
C PHE A 684 -10.64 21.10 -33.44
N LYS A 685 -11.44 21.23 -34.50
CA LYS A 685 -11.55 22.49 -35.26
C LYS A 685 -12.08 23.62 -34.38
N SER A 686 -13.11 23.35 -33.56
CA SER A 686 -13.71 24.35 -32.66
C SER A 686 -12.75 24.85 -31.57
N LYS A 687 -11.76 24.04 -31.18
CA LYS A 687 -10.77 24.36 -30.13
C LYS A 687 -9.37 24.69 -30.67
N ALA A 688 -9.21 24.89 -31.97
CA ALA A 688 -7.93 25.10 -32.63
C ALA A 688 -7.00 26.12 -31.93
N ASP A 689 -7.57 27.24 -31.48
CA ASP A 689 -6.84 28.31 -30.80
C ASP A 689 -6.28 27.88 -29.43
N ALA A 690 -6.98 26.99 -28.72
CA ALA A 690 -6.59 26.49 -27.39
C ALA A 690 -5.73 25.22 -27.47
N SER A 691 -5.90 24.40 -28.51
CA SER A 691 -5.15 23.14 -28.69
C SER A 691 -3.68 23.38 -29.05
N ARG A 692 -2.79 22.45 -28.69
CA ARG A 692 -1.38 22.45 -29.10
C ARG A 692 -1.20 21.94 -30.54
N SER A 693 -0.11 22.34 -31.20
CA SER A 693 0.22 21.86 -32.56
C SER A 693 0.24 20.35 -32.70
N ASN A 694 0.80 19.65 -31.70
CA ASN A 694 0.95 18.20 -31.72
C ASN A 694 -0.39 17.47 -31.75
N THR A 695 -1.37 17.99 -31.01
CA THR A 695 -2.71 17.44 -30.95
C THR A 695 -3.43 17.54 -32.29
N LEU A 696 -3.47 18.74 -32.89
CA LEU A 696 -4.16 18.97 -34.16
C LEU A 696 -3.48 18.23 -35.31
N SER A 697 -2.15 18.17 -35.29
CA SER A 697 -1.37 17.43 -36.29
C SER A 697 -1.64 15.93 -36.22
N LEU A 698 -1.69 15.38 -35.01
CA LEU A 698 -2.03 13.98 -34.78
C LEU A 698 -3.47 13.66 -35.17
N ALA A 699 -4.40 14.58 -34.91
CA ALA A 699 -5.79 14.47 -35.34
C ALA A 699 -5.91 14.43 -36.87
N ALA A 700 -5.31 15.41 -37.57
CA ALA A 700 -5.31 15.49 -39.03
C ALA A 700 -4.69 14.24 -39.67
N TRP A 701 -3.54 13.77 -39.15
CA TRP A 701 -2.91 12.53 -39.58
C TRP A 701 -3.84 11.33 -39.45
N SER A 702 -4.49 11.22 -38.31
CA SER A 702 -5.29 10.05 -37.98
C SER A 702 -6.58 9.98 -38.79
N VAL A 703 -7.30 11.10 -38.94
CA VAL A 703 -8.49 11.22 -39.83
C VAL A 703 -8.12 10.82 -41.25
N SER A 704 -6.99 11.34 -41.74
CA SER A 704 -6.46 11.03 -43.07
C SER A 704 -6.09 9.56 -43.21
N ALA A 705 -5.39 9.00 -42.22
CA ALA A 705 -5.00 7.59 -42.18
C ALA A 705 -6.21 6.64 -42.24
N LEU A 706 -7.31 7.01 -41.58
CA LEU A 706 -8.61 6.32 -41.64
C LEU A 706 -9.38 6.54 -42.96
N ARG A 707 -8.77 7.23 -43.93
CA ARG A 707 -9.29 7.53 -45.27
C ARG A 707 -10.45 8.52 -45.30
N PHE A 708 -10.53 9.38 -44.28
CA PHE A 708 -11.38 10.56 -44.30
C PHE A 708 -10.60 11.75 -44.86
N LYS A 709 -11.23 12.50 -45.77
CA LYS A 709 -10.68 13.74 -46.29
C LYS A 709 -11.35 14.91 -45.56
N ASP A 710 -10.61 15.55 -44.66
CA ASP A 710 -10.99 16.78 -43.98
C ASP A 710 -9.90 17.83 -44.20
N ASP A 711 -9.98 18.53 -45.34
CA ASP A 711 -9.01 19.55 -45.73
C ASP A 711 -9.02 20.75 -44.76
N GLU A 712 -10.14 21.00 -44.06
CA GLU A 712 -10.24 22.09 -43.09
C GLU A 712 -9.51 21.75 -41.79
N LEU A 713 -9.67 20.53 -41.26
CA LEU A 713 -8.87 20.08 -40.11
C LEU A 713 -7.37 20.10 -40.44
N LEU A 714 -7.01 19.70 -41.66
CA LEU A 714 -5.63 19.76 -42.15
C LEU A 714 -5.13 21.20 -42.23
N ARG A 715 -5.92 22.14 -42.75
CA ARG A 715 -5.59 23.57 -42.81
C ARG A 715 -5.40 24.16 -41.41
N VAL A 716 -6.31 23.86 -40.49
CA VAL A 716 -6.25 24.27 -39.08
C VAL A 716 -4.99 23.74 -38.40
N ALA A 717 -4.64 22.47 -38.60
CA ALA A 717 -3.41 21.89 -38.06
C ALA A 717 -2.15 22.58 -38.62
N VAL A 718 -2.12 22.85 -39.93
CA VAL A 718 -1.05 23.61 -40.60
C VAL A 718 -0.90 25.01 -40.01
N GLU A 719 -2.00 25.75 -39.83
CA GLU A 719 -2.00 27.11 -39.28
C GLU A 719 -1.56 27.15 -37.82
N LYS A 720 -2.01 26.19 -37.00
CA LYS A 720 -1.57 26.10 -35.62
C LYS A 720 -0.09 25.77 -35.52
N MET A 721 0.38 24.81 -36.33
CA MET A 721 1.80 24.46 -36.37
C MET A 721 2.69 25.65 -36.77
N LYS A 722 2.21 26.53 -37.67
CA LYS A 722 2.94 27.76 -38.05
C LYS A 722 3.05 28.77 -36.91
N SER A 723 2.06 28.82 -36.01
CA SER A 723 1.98 29.82 -34.94
C SER A 723 2.47 29.32 -33.58
N ASP A 724 2.55 28.01 -33.35
CA ASP A 724 2.94 27.40 -32.09
C ASP A 724 4.47 27.25 -31.97
N PRO A 725 5.15 27.97 -31.06
CA PRO A 725 6.59 27.86 -30.86
C PRO A 725 7.02 26.49 -30.29
N ALA A 726 6.08 25.70 -29.75
CA ALA A 726 6.32 24.33 -29.29
C ALA A 726 6.17 23.27 -30.41
N ALA A 727 5.81 23.70 -31.62
CA ALA A 727 5.69 22.80 -32.77
C ALA A 727 7.00 22.07 -33.03
N ASN A 728 6.89 20.75 -33.17
CA ASN A 728 8.03 19.87 -33.32
C ASN A 728 7.91 19.01 -34.58
N TYR A 729 8.96 18.25 -34.85
CA TYR A 729 9.05 17.40 -36.02
C TYR A 729 7.90 16.39 -36.16
N ALA A 730 7.43 15.77 -35.08
CA ALA A 730 6.35 14.79 -35.15
C ALA A 730 5.05 15.41 -35.68
N ASP A 731 4.79 16.67 -35.29
CA ASP A 731 3.64 17.47 -35.73
C ASP A 731 3.73 17.70 -37.24
N PHE A 732 4.90 18.11 -37.70
CA PHE A 732 5.19 18.35 -39.11
C PHE A 732 5.02 17.08 -39.95
N THR A 733 5.58 15.95 -39.52
CA THR A 733 5.46 14.69 -40.26
C THR A 733 4.02 14.20 -40.29
N ALA A 734 3.27 14.36 -39.20
CA ALA A 734 1.86 13.99 -39.13
C ALA A 734 1.03 14.77 -40.16
N VAL A 735 1.22 16.08 -40.29
CA VAL A 735 0.52 16.94 -41.25
C VAL A 735 0.89 16.62 -42.71
N ILE A 736 2.17 16.39 -43.02
CA ILE A 736 2.58 15.99 -44.38
C ILE A 736 1.96 14.65 -44.77
N HIS A 737 1.99 13.69 -43.86
CA HIS A 737 1.41 12.37 -44.11
C HIS A 737 -0.10 12.49 -44.32
N ALA A 738 -0.79 13.31 -43.52
CA ALA A 738 -2.20 13.58 -43.68
C ALA A 738 -2.52 14.08 -45.09
N ALA A 739 -1.82 15.14 -45.53
CA ALA A 739 -1.98 15.75 -46.85
C ALA A 739 -1.68 14.77 -48.00
N ALA A 740 -0.64 13.93 -47.85
CA ALA A 740 -0.26 12.95 -48.85
C ALA A 740 -1.29 11.81 -48.95
N ILE A 741 -1.83 11.34 -47.82
CA ILE A 741 -2.82 10.25 -47.79
C ILE A 741 -4.12 10.67 -48.49
N THR A 742 -4.55 11.92 -48.29
CA THR A 742 -5.80 12.46 -48.85
C THR A 742 -5.64 13.07 -50.24
N GLN A 743 -4.40 13.10 -50.78
CA GLN A 743 -4.06 13.81 -52.02
C GLN A 743 -4.58 15.26 -51.99
N SER A 744 -4.40 15.93 -50.85
CA SER A 744 -4.91 17.28 -50.65
C SER A 744 -4.19 18.25 -51.59
N GLU A 745 -4.92 19.23 -52.13
CA GLU A 745 -4.36 20.31 -52.94
C GLU A 745 -3.38 21.20 -52.15
N LEU A 746 -3.34 21.04 -50.82
CA LEU A 746 -2.35 21.66 -49.94
C LEU A 746 -0.92 21.09 -50.15
N MET A 747 -0.76 19.92 -50.78
CA MET A 747 0.53 19.25 -51.03
C MET A 747 1.56 19.99 -51.93
N PRO A 748 1.21 20.61 -53.09
CA PRO A 748 2.24 20.83 -54.14
C PRO A 748 3.18 22.06 -54.03
N PRO A 749 2.79 23.30 -53.61
CA PRO A 749 3.77 24.42 -53.60
C PRO A 749 3.93 25.20 -52.28
N LEU A 750 2.97 25.15 -51.35
CA LEU A 750 3.00 25.97 -50.12
C LEU A 750 3.48 25.19 -48.88
N LEU A 751 3.34 23.87 -48.83
CA LEU A 751 3.68 23.11 -47.63
C LEU A 751 5.19 22.85 -47.47
N VAL A 752 5.96 22.70 -48.55
CA VAL A 752 7.41 22.39 -48.46
C VAL A 752 8.29 23.64 -48.39
N ASP A 753 7.88 24.77 -48.96
CA ASP A 753 8.67 26.00 -48.86
C ASP A 753 8.21 26.91 -47.70
N GLU A 754 6.90 27.04 -47.44
CA GLU A 754 6.37 27.96 -46.44
C GLU A 754 6.46 27.40 -45.02
N LEU A 755 6.07 26.14 -44.79
CA LEU A 755 6.17 25.52 -43.44
C LEU A 755 7.62 25.43 -42.96
N TRP A 756 8.55 25.18 -43.88
CA TRP A 756 9.97 25.02 -43.54
C TRP A 756 10.66 26.36 -43.24
N ARG A 757 10.22 27.46 -43.87
CA ARG A 757 10.60 28.82 -43.47
C ARG A 757 10.15 29.12 -42.05
N THR A 758 8.94 28.70 -41.66
CA THR A 758 8.40 28.90 -40.31
C THR A 758 9.11 28.05 -39.25
N CYS A 759 9.55 26.84 -39.61
CA CYS A 759 10.38 26.00 -38.73
C CYS A 759 11.87 26.42 -38.68
N GLY A 760 12.28 27.48 -39.37
CA GLY A 760 13.64 28.05 -39.29
C GLY A 760 14.76 27.10 -39.75
N VAL A 761 14.49 26.21 -40.71
CA VAL A 761 15.48 25.29 -41.28
C VAL A 761 16.10 25.92 -42.53
N ILE A 762 17.41 25.70 -42.73
CA ILE A 762 18.24 26.28 -43.80
C ILE A 762 17.50 26.24 -45.16
N SER A 763 17.58 27.36 -45.90
CA SER A 763 16.88 27.66 -47.16
C SER A 763 17.29 26.83 -48.38
N ALA A 764 17.96 25.68 -48.21
CA ALA A 764 18.43 24.85 -49.30
C ALA A 764 17.39 23.75 -49.61
N PRO A 765 16.75 23.76 -50.80
CA PRO A 765 15.73 22.77 -51.19
C PRO A 765 16.17 21.31 -51.02
N ASP A 766 17.46 21.02 -51.20
CA ASP A 766 18.02 19.68 -51.06
C ASP A 766 18.10 19.21 -49.59
N THR A 767 18.23 20.12 -48.62
CA THR A 767 18.22 19.80 -47.18
C THR A 767 16.80 19.52 -46.68
N GLN A 768 15.79 20.21 -47.23
CA GLN A 768 14.37 19.98 -46.91
C GLN A 768 13.92 18.60 -47.41
N LEU A 769 14.29 18.24 -48.64
CA LEU A 769 14.04 16.91 -49.19
C LEU A 769 14.79 15.81 -48.44
N ALA A 770 16.02 16.10 -47.99
CA ALA A 770 16.81 15.19 -47.14
C ALA A 770 16.07 14.84 -45.84
N ILE A 771 15.50 15.83 -45.17
CA ILE A 771 14.79 15.61 -43.92
C ILE A 771 13.50 14.80 -44.12
N CYS A 772 12.73 15.05 -45.18
CA CYS A 772 11.57 14.21 -45.53
C CYS A 772 11.99 12.77 -45.87
N GLY A 773 13.10 12.57 -46.56
CA GLY A 773 13.67 11.24 -46.81
C GLY A 773 14.11 10.53 -45.53
N TRP A 774 14.79 11.23 -44.63
CA TRP A 774 15.18 10.69 -43.33
C TRP A 774 13.97 10.36 -42.45
N SER A 775 12.86 11.08 -42.63
CA SER A 775 11.59 10.81 -41.96
C SER A 775 10.99 9.47 -42.37
N LEU A 776 10.92 9.23 -43.69
CA LEU A 776 10.51 7.96 -44.25
C LEU A 776 11.42 6.82 -43.77
N THR A 777 12.74 7.04 -43.82
CA THR A 777 13.73 6.07 -43.34
C THR A 777 13.55 5.74 -41.86
N ALA A 778 13.34 6.75 -40.99
CA ALA A 778 13.13 6.55 -39.56
C ALA A 778 11.83 5.80 -39.24
N MET A 779 10.81 5.93 -40.08
CA MET A 779 9.56 5.18 -39.92
C MET A 779 9.67 3.73 -40.40
N ASP A 780 10.40 3.50 -41.49
CA ASP A 780 10.70 2.15 -41.96
C ASP A 780 11.54 1.38 -40.93
N LEU A 781 12.48 2.08 -40.27
CA LEU A 781 13.22 1.58 -39.10
C LEU A 781 12.29 1.18 -37.95
N GLY A 782 11.28 2.00 -37.64
CA GLY A 782 10.28 1.72 -36.61
C GLY A 782 9.34 0.55 -36.94
N ARG A 783 9.28 0.12 -38.21
CA ARG A 783 8.55 -1.07 -38.68
C ARG A 783 9.45 -2.30 -38.83
N GLY A 784 10.72 -2.22 -38.45
CA GLY A 784 11.67 -3.33 -38.59
C GLY A 784 12.04 -3.65 -40.03
N ILE A 785 11.98 -2.67 -40.95
CA ILE A 785 12.39 -2.84 -42.34
C ILE A 785 13.87 -2.42 -42.46
N TYR A 786 14.75 -3.39 -42.70
CA TYR A 786 16.20 -3.23 -42.64
C TYR A 786 16.84 -3.15 -44.03
N SER A 787 17.84 -2.28 -44.21
CA SER A 787 18.68 -2.25 -45.43
C SER A 787 19.97 -1.45 -45.22
N ASP A 788 20.95 -1.63 -46.10
CA ASP A 788 22.21 -0.86 -46.14
C ASP A 788 21.97 0.67 -46.31
N LYS A 789 20.75 1.05 -46.70
CA LYS A 789 20.21 2.43 -46.77
C LYS A 789 20.41 3.19 -45.44
N ILE A 790 20.36 2.50 -44.29
CA ILE A 790 20.45 3.08 -42.94
C ILE A 790 21.85 3.60 -42.63
N ASN A 791 22.90 2.88 -43.05
CA ASN A 791 24.29 3.29 -42.84
C ASN A 791 24.58 4.59 -43.59
N THR A 792 24.13 4.69 -44.83
CA THR A 792 24.28 5.90 -45.66
C THR A 792 23.61 7.12 -45.04
N VAL A 793 22.40 6.96 -44.49
CA VAL A 793 21.67 8.06 -43.81
C VAL A 793 22.36 8.43 -42.49
N SER A 794 22.81 7.44 -41.72
CA SER A 794 23.52 7.66 -40.45
C SER A 794 24.85 8.39 -40.65
N ASP A 795 25.64 7.97 -41.64
CA ASP A 795 26.95 8.57 -41.97
C ASP A 795 26.79 10.03 -42.41
N ARG A 796 25.79 10.32 -43.26
CA ARG A 796 25.50 11.68 -43.71
C ARG A 796 24.98 12.58 -42.59
N LEU A 797 24.08 12.09 -41.74
CA LEU A 797 23.60 12.84 -40.58
C LEU A 797 24.73 13.12 -39.57
N SER A 798 25.66 12.17 -39.42
CA SER A 798 26.85 12.32 -38.57
C SER A 798 27.86 13.33 -39.14
N ALA A 799 27.84 13.56 -40.45
CA ALA A 799 28.67 14.56 -41.14
C ALA A 799 28.10 15.99 -41.06
N ILE A 800 26.85 16.17 -40.63
CA ILE A 800 26.23 17.50 -40.44
C ILE A 800 26.60 18.02 -39.05
N ASP A 801 27.10 19.25 -38.95
CA ASP A 801 27.20 19.93 -37.65
C ASP A 801 25.80 20.24 -37.11
N LEU A 802 25.32 19.37 -36.22
CA LEU A 802 23.98 19.46 -35.63
C LEU A 802 23.76 20.77 -34.86
N ASN A 803 24.81 21.52 -34.50
CA ASN A 803 24.68 22.83 -33.85
C ASN A 803 24.22 23.93 -34.81
N THR A 804 24.43 23.75 -36.11
CA THR A 804 23.90 24.64 -37.17
C THR A 804 22.40 24.46 -37.40
N LEU A 805 21.82 23.37 -36.91
CA LEU A 805 20.39 23.10 -36.93
C LEU A 805 19.71 23.76 -35.73
N ASN A 806 18.46 24.21 -35.90
CA ASN A 806 17.63 24.64 -34.77
C ASN A 806 17.26 23.47 -33.84
N GLN A 807 16.66 23.77 -32.68
CA GLN A 807 16.35 22.77 -31.65
C GLN A 807 15.52 21.59 -32.19
N SER A 808 14.53 21.85 -33.05
CA SER A 808 13.65 20.83 -33.61
C SER A 808 14.37 19.94 -34.63
N ALA A 809 15.12 20.53 -35.57
CA ALA A 809 15.91 19.79 -36.56
C ALA A 809 17.08 19.01 -35.92
N ARG A 810 17.69 19.57 -34.88
CA ARG A 810 18.73 18.91 -34.07
C ARG A 810 18.18 17.71 -33.30
N LYS A 811 16.99 17.85 -32.70
CA LYS A 811 16.31 16.76 -31.99
C LYS A 811 15.92 15.64 -32.97
N LEU A 812 15.49 15.99 -34.18
CA LEU A 812 15.22 15.04 -35.26
C LEU A 812 16.48 14.26 -35.64
N ALA A 813 17.55 14.96 -36.01
CA ALA A 813 18.79 14.32 -36.42
C ALA A 813 19.32 13.37 -35.34
N ARG A 814 19.24 13.75 -34.05
CA ARG A 814 19.58 12.87 -32.92
C ARG A 814 18.65 11.67 -32.78
N THR A 815 17.35 11.84 -33.02
CA THR A 815 16.37 10.74 -32.95
C THR A 815 16.62 9.73 -34.06
N VAL A 816 16.86 10.20 -35.29
CA VAL A 816 17.20 9.33 -36.42
C VAL A 816 18.55 8.64 -36.19
N LEU A 817 19.59 9.37 -35.74
CA LEU A 817 20.87 8.77 -35.37
C LEU A 817 20.71 7.70 -34.28
N SER A 818 19.91 7.99 -33.26
CA SER A 818 19.67 7.04 -32.16
C SER A 818 18.91 5.80 -32.63
N ALA A 819 17.93 5.96 -33.52
CA ALA A 819 17.19 4.84 -34.10
C ALA A 819 18.11 4.00 -35.00
N SER A 820 18.88 4.65 -35.88
CA SER A 820 19.87 4.00 -36.73
C SER A 820 20.93 3.25 -35.91
N ASN A 821 21.49 3.86 -34.87
CA ASN A 821 22.51 3.24 -34.00
C ASN A 821 21.96 2.05 -33.20
N ARG A 822 20.70 2.10 -32.75
CA ARG A 822 20.06 0.92 -32.12
C ARG A 822 19.94 -0.23 -33.10
N VAL A 823 19.64 0.07 -34.36
CA VAL A 823 19.40 -0.92 -35.41
C VAL A 823 20.72 -1.52 -35.92
N ILE A 824 21.78 -0.73 -36.06
CA ILE A 824 23.13 -1.20 -36.43
C ILE A 824 23.66 -2.23 -35.42
N ASN A 825 23.24 -2.16 -34.16
CA ASN A 825 23.69 -3.05 -33.08
C ASN A 825 22.79 -4.29 -32.85
N LEU A 826 21.76 -4.52 -33.67
CA LEU A 826 20.90 -5.71 -33.55
C LEU A 826 21.54 -6.97 -34.16
N PRO A 827 21.31 -8.17 -33.59
CA PRO A 827 21.75 -9.43 -34.18
C PRO A 827 21.16 -9.65 -35.58
N ARG A 828 22.00 -10.00 -36.56
CA ARG A 828 21.62 -10.17 -37.98
C ARG A 828 20.54 -11.22 -38.25
N GLU A 829 20.24 -12.08 -37.28
CA GLU A 829 19.25 -13.17 -37.41
C GLU A 829 17.79 -12.70 -37.30
N ARG A 830 17.52 -11.50 -36.78
CA ARG A 830 16.18 -10.88 -36.73
C ARG A 830 15.84 -10.01 -37.97
N LEU A 831 16.70 -10.03 -38.98
CA LEU A 831 16.54 -9.23 -40.20
C LEU A 831 15.51 -9.90 -41.13
N ASP A 832 14.60 -9.11 -41.72
CA ASP A 832 13.67 -9.59 -42.75
C ASP A 832 14.42 -9.86 -44.07
N ILE A 833 15.08 -11.02 -44.14
CA ILE A 833 15.89 -11.49 -45.28
C ILE A 833 15.06 -11.62 -46.57
N ARG A 834 13.72 -11.67 -46.49
CA ARG A 834 12.84 -11.98 -47.63
C ARG A 834 12.65 -10.83 -48.62
N SER A 835 12.53 -9.59 -48.15
CA SER A 835 12.35 -8.41 -49.01
C SER A 835 13.62 -8.07 -49.80
N SER A 836 14.79 -8.27 -49.20
CA SER A 836 16.11 -8.12 -49.85
C SER A 836 16.29 -9.14 -50.99
N GLN A 837 15.90 -10.40 -50.79
CA GLN A 837 15.94 -11.42 -51.85
C GLN A 837 14.99 -11.13 -53.01
N ALA A 838 13.78 -10.63 -52.73
CA ALA A 838 12.78 -10.37 -53.77
C ALA A 838 13.23 -9.27 -54.75
N HIS A 839 13.81 -8.16 -54.26
CA HIS A 839 14.29 -7.11 -55.16
C HIS A 839 15.51 -7.55 -55.97
N GLN A 840 16.44 -8.31 -55.38
CA GLN A 840 17.60 -8.82 -56.11
C GLN A 840 17.18 -9.78 -57.23
N SER A 841 16.13 -10.57 -57.02
CA SER A 841 15.53 -11.41 -58.07
C SER A 841 14.93 -10.61 -59.22
N TRP A 842 14.28 -9.48 -58.94
CA TRP A 842 13.81 -8.54 -59.97
C TRP A 842 14.97 -7.92 -60.75
N VAL A 843 16.03 -7.47 -60.07
CA VAL A 843 17.26 -6.97 -60.72
C VAL A 843 17.87 -8.04 -61.64
N GLY A 844 17.99 -9.28 -61.15
CA GLY A 844 18.50 -10.41 -61.93
C GLY A 844 17.65 -10.74 -63.15
N ALA A 845 16.33 -10.74 -63.02
CA ALA A 845 15.40 -10.96 -64.13
C ALA A 845 15.48 -9.84 -65.18
N MET A 846 15.52 -8.58 -64.76
CA MET A 846 15.65 -7.42 -65.66
C MET A 846 16.94 -7.51 -66.49
N ARG A 847 18.08 -7.79 -65.85
CA ARG A 847 19.38 -7.98 -66.53
C ARG A 847 19.34 -9.17 -67.50
N LYS A 848 18.75 -10.29 -67.09
CA LYS A 848 18.62 -11.50 -67.93
C LYS A 848 17.78 -11.26 -69.18
N TYR A 849 16.78 -10.37 -69.11
CA TYR A 849 15.85 -10.11 -70.21
C TYR A 849 16.14 -8.82 -70.99
N GLY A 850 17.37 -8.29 -70.89
CA GLY A 850 17.87 -7.23 -71.78
C GLY A 850 17.60 -5.80 -71.30
N ILE A 851 17.21 -5.61 -70.04
CA ILE A 851 17.15 -4.27 -69.42
C ILE A 851 18.51 -3.99 -68.77
N HIS A 852 19.24 -3.03 -69.32
CA HIS A 852 20.56 -2.61 -68.86
C HIS A 852 20.48 -1.31 -68.04
N GLY A 853 21.55 -0.95 -67.31
CA GLY A 853 21.57 0.26 -66.47
C GLY A 853 20.81 0.14 -65.14
N VAL A 854 20.37 -1.07 -64.77
CA VAL A 854 19.66 -1.36 -63.51
C VAL A 854 20.56 -1.16 -62.29
N GLN A 855 20.18 -0.24 -61.43
CA GLN A 855 20.80 0.00 -60.12
C GLN A 855 19.87 -0.47 -59.01
N SER A 856 20.40 -1.14 -57.99
CA SER A 856 19.66 -1.55 -56.80
C SER A 856 19.84 -0.52 -55.68
N GLU A 857 18.81 -0.35 -54.84
CA GLU A 857 18.83 0.52 -53.66
C GLU A 857 19.29 1.95 -53.99
N PHE A 858 18.72 2.52 -55.05
CA PHE A 858 19.14 3.81 -55.58
C PHE A 858 18.50 4.96 -54.80
N GLU A 859 19.32 5.96 -54.47
CA GLU A 859 18.87 7.19 -53.83
C GLU A 859 18.34 8.17 -54.89
N VAL A 860 17.02 8.32 -54.99
CA VAL A 860 16.37 9.23 -55.95
C VAL A 860 16.40 10.68 -55.44
N LEU A 861 16.30 10.83 -54.13
CA LEU A 861 16.39 12.06 -53.38
C LEU A 861 17.20 11.80 -52.11
N PRO A 862 17.88 12.80 -51.54
CA PRO A 862 18.52 12.66 -50.24
C PRO A 862 17.59 11.96 -49.23
N GLY A 863 17.97 10.78 -48.74
CA GLY A 863 17.19 9.98 -47.79
C GLY A 863 15.97 9.24 -48.37
N VAL A 864 15.60 9.38 -49.65
CA VAL A 864 14.54 8.58 -50.30
C VAL A 864 15.19 7.59 -51.27
N PHE A 865 15.19 6.34 -50.84
CA PHE A 865 15.73 5.23 -51.61
C PHE A 865 14.61 4.43 -52.25
N VAL A 866 14.80 4.00 -53.49
CA VAL A 866 13.92 3.07 -54.19
C VAL A 866 14.65 1.74 -54.37
N ASP A 867 13.91 0.64 -54.41
CA ASP A 867 14.54 -0.70 -54.45
C ASP A 867 15.34 -0.95 -55.72
N ILE A 868 14.83 -0.46 -56.86
CA ILE A 868 15.49 -0.58 -58.15
C ILE A 868 15.29 0.72 -58.93
N ALA A 869 16.31 1.19 -59.63
CA ALA A 869 16.21 2.35 -60.49
C ALA A 869 16.84 2.12 -61.86
N LEU A 870 16.28 2.83 -62.84
CA LEU A 870 16.83 3.04 -64.17
C LEU A 870 17.05 4.55 -64.34
N PRO A 871 18.23 5.06 -63.95
CA PRO A 871 18.47 6.50 -63.88
C PRO A 871 18.39 7.21 -65.23
N ALA A 872 18.76 6.53 -66.32
CA ALA A 872 18.69 7.08 -67.68
C ALA A 872 17.26 7.42 -68.10
N ASP A 873 16.30 6.59 -67.70
CA ASP A 873 14.88 6.71 -68.06
C ASP A 873 14.05 7.41 -66.97
N LYS A 874 14.69 7.76 -65.84
CA LYS A 874 14.04 8.22 -64.60
C LYS A 874 12.89 7.30 -64.16
N VAL A 875 13.09 5.99 -64.26
CA VAL A 875 12.12 5.00 -63.76
C VAL A 875 12.63 4.46 -62.43
N ALA A 876 11.82 4.61 -61.39
CA ALA A 876 12.03 3.99 -60.09
C ALA A 876 11.08 2.79 -59.96
N ILE A 877 11.55 1.70 -59.39
CA ILE A 877 10.78 0.47 -59.20
C ILE A 877 10.83 0.08 -57.73
N GLU A 878 9.66 -0.06 -57.11
CA GLU A 878 9.51 -0.46 -55.71
C GLU A 878 8.94 -1.87 -55.61
N VAL A 879 9.56 -2.72 -54.80
CA VAL A 879 9.17 -4.12 -54.63
C VAL A 879 8.25 -4.25 -53.43
N GLN A 880 6.95 -4.31 -53.70
CA GLN A 880 5.90 -4.23 -52.70
C GLN A 880 5.79 -5.54 -51.88
N GLY A 881 6.41 -5.52 -50.71
CA GLY A 881 6.27 -6.51 -49.62
C GLY A 881 4.95 -6.40 -48.84
N GLU A 882 4.75 -7.30 -47.86
CA GLU A 882 3.55 -7.32 -46.99
C GLU A 882 3.36 -6.04 -46.18
N THR A 883 4.45 -5.36 -45.83
CA THR A 883 4.48 -4.12 -45.04
C THR A 883 4.07 -2.87 -45.80
N HIS A 884 3.97 -2.94 -47.13
CA HIS A 884 3.61 -1.80 -47.98
C HIS A 884 2.11 -1.65 -48.20
N TYR A 885 1.35 -2.68 -47.83
CA TYR A 885 -0.10 -2.71 -47.92
C TYR A 885 -0.71 -2.64 -46.52
N LEU A 886 -1.80 -1.89 -46.38
CA LEU A 886 -2.67 -2.00 -45.23
C LEU A 886 -3.24 -3.42 -45.19
N ILE A 887 -3.28 -4.02 -44.00
CA ILE A 887 -3.90 -5.32 -43.79
C ILE A 887 -5.19 -5.11 -43.00
N GLU A 888 -6.32 -5.52 -43.56
CA GLU A 888 -7.59 -5.57 -42.84
C GLU A 888 -7.45 -6.52 -41.63
N LEU A 889 -7.61 -5.99 -40.42
CA LEU A 889 -7.40 -6.76 -39.19
C LEU A 889 -8.30 -7.98 -39.05
N SER A 890 -9.54 -7.88 -39.52
CA SER A 890 -10.54 -8.94 -39.37
C SER A 890 -10.34 -10.09 -40.37
N THR A 891 -9.82 -9.81 -41.57
CA THR A 891 -9.72 -10.81 -42.66
C THR A 891 -8.29 -11.13 -43.08
N GLY A 892 -7.31 -10.31 -42.68
CA GLY A 892 -5.94 -10.39 -43.16
C GLY A 892 -5.76 -9.94 -44.62
N GLN A 893 -6.80 -9.41 -45.28
CA GLN A 893 -6.71 -9.00 -46.68
C GLN A 893 -5.89 -7.71 -46.86
N ARG A 894 -5.14 -7.65 -47.97
CA ARG A 894 -4.45 -6.43 -48.39
C ARG A 894 -5.48 -5.47 -48.99
N LEU A 895 -5.59 -4.27 -48.43
CA LEU A 895 -6.56 -3.27 -48.89
C LEU A 895 -5.94 -2.29 -49.89
N ASP A 896 -5.08 -1.39 -49.42
CA ASP A 896 -4.49 -0.29 -50.17
C ASP A 896 -3.03 -0.10 -49.71
N THR A 897 -2.26 0.74 -50.39
CA THR A 897 -0.90 1.09 -49.99
C THR A 897 -0.88 1.97 -48.73
N THR A 898 0.17 1.83 -47.92
CA THR A 898 0.35 2.62 -46.70
C THR A 898 0.52 4.12 -47.00
N GLY A 899 0.29 4.98 -46.00
CA GLY A 899 0.58 6.41 -46.14
C GLY A 899 2.04 6.72 -46.49
N ASN A 900 2.98 5.91 -45.99
CA ASN A 900 4.40 6.02 -46.31
C ASN A 900 4.66 5.70 -47.79
N THR A 901 4.06 4.63 -48.31
CA THR A 901 4.17 4.26 -49.73
C THR A 901 3.63 5.38 -50.63
N LYS A 902 2.48 5.98 -50.26
CA LYS A 902 1.89 7.10 -51.01
C LYS A 902 2.74 8.36 -50.96
N LEU A 903 3.29 8.71 -49.79
CA LEU A 903 4.19 9.85 -49.65
C LEU A 903 5.48 9.64 -50.47
N LYS A 904 6.09 8.47 -50.38
CA LYS A 904 7.28 8.10 -51.15
C LYS A 904 7.02 8.20 -52.66
N ARG A 905 5.88 7.68 -53.14
CA ARG A 905 5.44 7.84 -54.53
C ARG A 905 5.38 9.31 -54.94
N HIS A 906 4.68 10.12 -54.18
CA HIS A 906 4.53 11.54 -54.48
C HIS A 906 5.88 12.27 -54.51
N MET A 907 6.79 11.99 -53.56
CA MET A 907 8.13 12.60 -53.54
C MET A 907 8.97 12.23 -54.76
N VAL A 908 8.93 10.96 -55.18
CA VAL A 908 9.62 10.46 -56.38
C VAL A 908 9.05 11.13 -57.64
N GLU A 909 7.72 11.16 -57.77
CA GLU A 909 7.01 11.78 -58.90
C GLU A 909 7.27 13.29 -59.00
N MET A 910 7.34 14.02 -57.88
CA MET A 910 7.68 15.45 -57.86
C MET A 910 9.05 15.77 -58.47
N LYS A 911 10.00 14.82 -58.48
CA LYS A 911 11.30 14.99 -59.14
C LYS A 911 11.32 14.52 -60.60
N GLY A 912 10.14 14.25 -61.15
CA GLY A 912 9.96 13.80 -62.52
C GLY A 912 10.44 12.36 -62.74
N TRP A 913 10.44 11.55 -61.69
CA TRP A 913 10.64 10.10 -61.81
C TRP A 913 9.29 9.39 -61.92
N THR A 914 9.24 8.33 -62.72
CA THR A 914 8.07 7.45 -62.78
C THR A 914 8.25 6.31 -61.78
N LEU A 915 7.40 6.21 -60.75
CA LEU A 915 7.44 5.09 -59.81
C LEU A 915 6.57 3.93 -60.29
N VAL A 916 7.18 2.76 -60.45
CA VAL A 916 6.53 1.51 -60.85
C VAL A 916 6.54 0.54 -59.68
N GLU A 917 5.40 -0.06 -59.36
CA GLU A 917 5.28 -1.00 -58.25
C GLU A 917 5.20 -2.44 -58.74
N VAL A 918 6.04 -3.31 -58.19
CA VAL A 918 6.08 -4.74 -58.54
C VAL A 918 5.89 -5.63 -57.30
N PRO A 919 5.26 -6.81 -57.43
CA PRO A 919 4.95 -7.65 -56.26
C PRO A 919 6.19 -8.38 -55.70
N ALA A 920 6.35 -8.38 -54.37
CA ALA A 920 7.42 -9.13 -53.68
C ALA A 920 7.22 -10.65 -53.66
N MET A 921 5.97 -11.13 -53.81
CA MET A 921 5.62 -12.57 -53.74
C MET A 921 6.24 -13.42 -54.86
N LYS A 922 6.83 -12.80 -55.90
CA LYS A 922 7.52 -13.49 -57.00
C LYS A 922 9.03 -13.44 -56.82
N TYR A 923 9.56 -14.42 -56.09
CA TYR A 923 11.01 -14.60 -55.91
C TYR A 923 11.78 -14.89 -57.21
N MET A 924 11.11 -15.23 -58.31
CA MET A 924 11.73 -15.38 -59.64
C MET A 924 10.80 -14.82 -60.73
N PRO A 925 10.92 -13.52 -61.07
CA PRO A 925 10.10 -12.89 -62.10
C PRO A 925 10.39 -13.51 -63.49
N THR A 926 9.34 -13.83 -64.23
CA THR A 926 9.48 -14.38 -65.59
C THR A 926 9.65 -13.27 -66.63
N LYS A 927 10.06 -13.62 -67.86
CA LYS A 927 10.11 -12.66 -68.99
C LYS A 927 8.78 -11.93 -69.18
N ARG A 928 7.65 -12.66 -69.07
CA ARG A 928 6.29 -12.11 -69.19
C ARG A 928 5.96 -11.13 -68.07
N ASP A 929 6.50 -11.34 -66.86
CA ASP A 929 6.30 -10.43 -65.74
C ASP A 929 7.07 -9.11 -65.95
N VAL A 930 8.34 -9.20 -66.36
CA VAL A 930 9.16 -8.04 -66.72
C VAL A 930 8.49 -7.26 -67.86
N GLU A 931 8.01 -7.94 -68.90
CA GLU A 931 7.29 -7.31 -70.01
C GLU A 931 5.96 -6.67 -69.57
N LYS A 932 5.22 -7.31 -68.66
CA LYS A 932 3.92 -6.79 -68.21
C LYS A 932 4.07 -5.53 -67.35
N PHE A 933 5.00 -5.55 -66.40
CA PHE A 933 5.08 -4.49 -65.38
C PHE A 933 6.01 -3.34 -65.80
N LEU A 934 7.07 -3.62 -66.57
CA LEU A 934 8.12 -2.64 -66.81
C LEU A 934 8.09 -2.07 -68.23
N LYS A 935 7.78 -2.88 -69.25
CA LYS A 935 7.78 -2.46 -70.67
C LYS A 935 6.92 -1.22 -70.98
N PRO A 936 5.77 -0.95 -70.33
CA PRO A 936 5.01 0.28 -70.57
C PRO A 936 5.74 1.58 -70.18
N PHE A 937 6.80 1.47 -69.37
CA PHE A 937 7.51 2.60 -68.78
C PHE A 937 8.95 2.74 -69.28
N LEU A 938 9.39 1.84 -70.16
CA LEU A 938 10.71 1.85 -70.77
C LEU A 938 10.56 2.33 -72.21
N MET A 939 11.22 3.43 -72.56
CA MET A 939 11.27 3.97 -73.93
C MET A 939 12.39 3.32 -74.75
#